data_AF-A0A7G2C753-F1
#
_entry.id   AF-A0A7G2C753-F1
#
_cell.length_a   1.000
_cell.length_b   1.000
_cell.length_c   1.000
_cell.angle_alpha   90.00
_cell.angle_beta   90.00
_cell.angle_gamma   90.00
#
_symmetry.space_group_name_H-M   'P 1'
#
loop_
_entity.id
_entity.type
_entity.pdbx_description
1 polymer ?
#
loop_
_entity_poly.entity_id
_entity_poly.type
_entity_poly.pdbx_seq_one_letter_code
_entity_poly.pdbx_strand_id
1 'polypeptide(L)'
;MWRRPLQCTPLTHGGLLAAAMRPVSSRGQYNPVHDFSDAVEATGRASSPSQFETVITNPGPVRVAYSPDYLDWLYKGYSAKVKYTDLRTKAEHTFSGSLLGTTPASTAEQVELEKSGLAPPPGLFIRPAHSTRRLVGEARRKAAQKELDTVAKQQGYVDLWERQPQFPAIHIDKATRFHVVELFKELILDRVLDPMEVWDKALLYKAILEERKASYPSSFSYIFDDVESVVLAPESQEDKLKSRCPTEADYHYFLFLVKKYYIDNGIEGHVVLRCHREPNSQDLLFSSPPPKTDDEVRQAIQKKAKEAPQEDQSAEKPAGKMSFRAPGAYPPIEALWRCEENYPLLRVLVFGELNLVVSENPFTKFPNANAFITRPNIVELEANSTGAEANRQHTQQRDRHNRNARNQSAISLSNVIAERRGHLLAPIPRNTSAALDARASDVRRQLQRHHREDTMGFQRLLKTHGATDDLQAGYGAYSDLAYLNPRTVRAEVRDRLHRRAMNALRHYDEAEENIFREGVEEAVVAASSRPTEQYHMLPSHIPTLPHFVSIVKKDPHVSFLQNVLCSSTATAAVERGAKLHQLVYQLARALHNTALEYHVERNRRIHRQKVNVAAALLDTFVEKELTQFLKSAALREVQQVQVEGQVGERFYSDDVVRAARMLGAPRKFENRMLEASGFTTDARQDDYKRWMEAPKK
;
A
#
# COMPACT_ATOMS: atom_id res chain seq x y z
N MET A 1 37.09 -18.40 43.99
CA MET A 1 37.08 -16.99 44.43
C MET A 1 36.64 -16.12 43.26
N TRP A 2 35.63 -15.29 43.48
CA TRP A 2 34.89 -14.53 42.47
C TRP A 2 35.80 -13.58 41.67
N ARG A 3 35.77 -13.67 40.34
CA ARG A 3 36.20 -12.57 39.45
C ARG A 3 35.03 -12.22 38.54
N ARG A 4 34.57 -10.97 38.69
CA ARG A 4 33.54 -10.32 37.87
C ARG A 4 33.97 -10.36 36.39
N PRO A 5 33.10 -10.72 35.45
CA PRO A 5 33.35 -10.50 34.04
C PRO A 5 33.24 -8.99 33.75
N LEU A 6 34.27 -8.45 33.11
CA LEU A 6 34.28 -7.11 32.55
C LEU A 6 33.12 -6.97 31.57
N GLN A 7 32.21 -6.04 31.88
CA GLN A 7 31.17 -5.59 30.98
C GLN A 7 31.85 -4.88 29.81
N CYS A 8 31.93 -5.54 28.66
CA CYS A 8 31.98 -4.83 27.38
C CYS A 8 30.62 -4.14 27.23
N THR A 9 30.59 -2.83 27.44
CA THR A 9 29.46 -2.01 27.05
C THR A 9 29.27 -2.13 25.53
N PRO A 10 28.12 -2.60 25.04
CA PRO A 10 27.85 -2.56 23.62
C PRO A 10 27.75 -1.09 23.20
N LEU A 11 28.60 -0.67 22.26
CA LEU A 11 28.35 0.52 21.47
C LEU A 11 26.91 0.43 20.95
N THR A 12 26.15 1.47 21.23
CA THR A 12 24.71 1.56 21.08
C THR A 12 24.26 1.32 19.64
N HIS A 13 24.03 0.06 19.27
CA HIS A 13 23.22 -0.35 18.11
C HIS A 13 21.71 -0.09 18.30
N GLY A 14 21.29 0.51 19.42
CA GLY A 14 19.90 0.83 19.74
C GLY A 14 19.28 1.94 18.87
N GLY A 15 20.10 2.85 18.32
CA GLY A 15 19.61 3.95 17.47
C GLY A 15 19.10 3.48 16.10
N LEU A 16 19.79 2.52 15.49
CA LEU A 16 19.47 2.00 14.15
C LEU A 16 18.21 1.11 14.14
N LEU A 17 17.95 0.34 15.20
CA LEU A 17 16.72 -0.46 15.30
C LEU A 17 15.47 0.39 15.55
N ALA A 18 15.60 1.50 16.29
CA ALA A 18 14.51 2.46 16.47
C ALA A 18 14.26 3.28 15.19
N ALA A 19 15.32 3.66 14.45
CA ALA A 19 15.21 4.34 13.17
C ALA A 19 14.69 3.43 12.05
N ALA A 20 14.98 2.13 12.08
CA ALA A 20 14.50 1.15 11.10
C ALA A 20 12.98 0.90 11.14
N MET A 21 12.28 1.36 12.19
CA MET A 21 10.82 1.22 12.32
C MET A 21 10.03 2.47 11.90
N ARG A 22 10.70 3.61 11.64
CA ARG A 22 10.00 4.83 11.22
C ARG A 22 9.86 4.85 9.69
N PRO A 23 8.64 4.87 9.13
CA PRO A 23 8.48 5.09 7.71
C PRO A 23 8.96 6.52 7.37
N VAL A 24 9.57 6.68 6.19
CA VAL A 24 10.10 7.98 5.71
C VAL A 24 8.96 8.98 5.53
N SER A 25 7.75 8.49 5.29
CA SER A 25 6.50 9.25 5.32
C SER A 25 5.45 8.49 6.13
N SER A 26 4.85 9.16 7.10
CA SER A 26 3.68 8.67 7.86
C SER A 26 2.45 9.55 7.64
N ARG A 27 1.29 9.06 8.07
CA ARG A 27 0.03 9.82 8.07
C ARG A 27 0.22 11.20 8.72
N GLY A 28 -0.21 12.25 8.01
CA GLY A 28 -0.19 13.63 8.51
C GLY A 28 1.21 14.27 8.56
N GLN A 29 2.24 13.61 8.03
CA GLN A 29 3.57 14.20 7.92
C GLN A 29 3.64 15.23 6.79
N TYR A 30 4.33 16.34 7.03
CA TYR A 30 4.65 17.30 5.99
C TYR A 30 5.88 16.89 5.20
N ASN A 31 5.76 16.91 3.86
CA ASN A 31 6.84 16.68 2.92
C ASN A 31 7.06 17.93 2.06
N PRO A 32 8.31 18.30 1.75
CA PRO A 32 8.59 19.49 0.95
C PRO A 32 8.27 19.23 -0.53
N VAL A 33 7.65 20.21 -1.21
CA VAL A 33 7.44 20.18 -2.68
C VAL A 33 8.41 21.10 -3.43
N HIS A 34 9.13 21.95 -2.70
CA HIS A 34 10.07 22.92 -3.24
C HIS A 34 11.51 22.42 -3.17
N ASP A 35 12.33 22.88 -4.12
CA ASP A 35 13.77 22.76 -4.05
C ASP A 35 14.41 24.06 -3.62
N PHE A 36 14.99 24.07 -2.42
CA PHE A 36 15.75 25.21 -1.93
C PHE A 36 17.26 25.02 -2.04
N SER A 37 17.76 23.86 -2.49
CA SER A 37 19.22 23.61 -2.54
C SER A 37 19.91 24.63 -3.44
N ASP A 38 19.45 24.76 -4.68
CA ASP A 38 20.06 25.65 -5.67
C ASP A 38 19.89 27.15 -5.29
N ALA A 39 18.74 27.52 -4.72
CA ALA A 39 18.44 28.90 -4.36
C ALA A 39 19.21 29.39 -3.12
N VAL A 40 19.54 28.49 -2.19
CA VAL A 40 20.35 28.81 -0.99
C VAL A 40 21.83 28.87 -1.32
N GLU A 41 22.28 28.08 -2.30
CA GLU A 41 23.64 28.10 -2.85
C GLU A 41 23.87 29.31 -3.78
N ALA A 42 22.84 29.76 -4.51
CA ALA A 42 22.85 31.02 -5.24
C ALA A 42 22.62 32.23 -4.30
N THR A 43 23.04 33.43 -4.70
CA THR A 43 22.94 34.68 -3.91
C THR A 43 21.50 35.15 -3.59
N GLY A 44 20.47 34.39 -3.99
CA GLY A 44 19.04 34.73 -3.90
C GLY A 44 18.37 34.30 -2.60
N ARG A 45 18.99 34.56 -1.44
CA ARG A 45 18.44 34.18 -0.14
C ARG A 45 17.34 35.14 0.29
N ALA A 46 16.16 34.61 0.61
CA ALA A 46 15.11 35.37 1.28
C ALA A 46 15.53 35.70 2.73
N SER A 47 15.49 36.98 3.09
CA SER A 47 15.75 37.50 4.44
C SER A 47 14.48 37.91 5.21
N SER A 48 13.35 38.01 4.51
CA SER A 48 12.03 38.31 5.08
C SER A 48 10.98 37.27 4.67
N PRO A 49 9.88 37.13 5.45
CA PRO A 49 8.74 36.30 5.06
C PRO A 49 8.13 36.69 3.70
N SER A 50 8.07 37.99 3.38
CA SER A 50 7.56 38.48 2.09
C SER A 50 8.43 38.05 0.90
N GLN A 51 9.76 38.02 1.08
CA GLN A 51 10.65 37.47 0.07
C GLN A 51 10.49 35.95 -0.04
N PHE A 52 10.28 35.25 1.07
CA PHE A 52 10.04 33.81 1.07
C PHE A 52 8.75 33.43 0.33
N GLU A 53 7.67 34.21 0.47
CA GLU A 53 6.44 34.05 -0.31
C GLU A 53 6.70 34.13 -1.82
N THR A 54 7.61 35.02 -2.23
CA THR A 54 8.02 35.14 -3.64
C THR A 54 8.79 33.90 -4.10
N VAL A 55 9.65 33.33 -3.24
CA VAL A 55 10.43 32.13 -3.54
C VAL A 55 9.55 30.88 -3.73
N ILE A 56 8.49 30.73 -2.94
CA ILE A 56 7.59 29.56 -3.02
C ILE A 56 6.50 29.70 -4.09
N THR A 57 6.33 30.90 -4.67
CA THR A 57 5.31 31.13 -5.70
C THR A 57 5.79 30.63 -7.06
N ASN A 58 5.13 29.59 -7.57
CA ASN A 58 5.44 29.04 -8.88
C ASN A 58 5.10 30.06 -10.00
N PRO A 59 6.06 30.44 -10.87
CA PRO A 59 5.76 31.29 -12.03
C PRO A 59 4.91 30.58 -13.09
N GLY A 60 4.90 29.24 -13.09
CA GLY A 60 4.20 28.40 -14.06
C GLY A 60 2.66 28.43 -13.98
N PRO A 61 1.99 27.57 -14.76
CA PRO A 61 0.54 27.60 -14.96
C PRO A 61 -0.29 27.05 -13.79
N VAL A 62 0.37 26.53 -12.74
CA VAL A 62 -0.27 25.91 -11.57
C VAL A 62 0.11 26.69 -10.31
N ARG A 63 -0.89 27.20 -9.60
CA ARG A 63 -0.72 27.87 -8.31
C ARG A 63 -1.20 26.97 -7.18
N VAL A 64 -0.28 26.56 -6.32
CA VAL A 64 -0.57 25.76 -5.13
C VAL A 64 -0.83 26.69 -3.95
N ALA A 65 -1.97 26.51 -3.29
CA ALA A 65 -2.24 27.13 -2.00
C ALA A 65 -1.77 26.20 -0.87
N TYR A 66 -1.42 26.80 0.27
CA TYR A 66 -0.87 26.10 1.42
C TYR A 66 -1.67 26.42 2.68
N SER A 67 -1.74 25.48 3.62
CA SER A 67 -2.23 25.79 4.96
C SER A 67 -1.22 26.66 5.72
N PRO A 68 -1.67 27.53 6.65
CA PRO A 68 -0.76 28.33 7.47
C PRO A 68 0.26 27.49 8.24
N ASP A 69 -0.16 26.34 8.77
CA ASP A 69 0.70 25.42 9.52
C ASP A 69 1.81 24.83 8.66
N TYR A 70 1.50 24.48 7.40
CA TYR A 70 2.50 23.97 6.46
C TYR A 70 3.48 25.07 6.05
N LEU A 71 3.00 26.30 5.84
CA LEU A 71 3.86 27.45 5.53
C LEU A 71 4.83 27.78 6.65
N ASP A 72 4.38 27.79 7.91
CA ASP A 72 5.25 27.99 9.07
C ASP A 72 6.31 26.89 9.18
N TRP A 73 5.90 25.63 9.04
CA TRP A 73 6.82 24.50 9.01
C TRP A 73 7.86 24.62 7.88
N LEU A 74 7.42 24.98 6.68
CA LEU A 74 8.28 25.11 5.51
C LEU A 74 9.28 26.27 5.68
N TYR A 75 8.83 27.41 6.22
CA TYR A 75 9.67 28.57 6.49
C TYR A 75 10.74 28.28 7.56
N LYS A 76 10.36 27.56 8.63
CA LYS A 76 11.32 27.08 9.63
C LYS A 76 12.34 26.13 9.03
N GLY A 77 11.90 25.19 8.18
CA GLY A 77 12.77 24.28 7.45
C GLY A 77 13.76 25.02 6.52
N TYR A 78 13.27 26.01 5.78
CA TYR A 78 14.10 26.89 4.95
C TYR A 78 15.14 27.65 5.77
N SER A 79 14.71 28.32 6.85
CA SER A 79 15.59 29.10 7.72
C SER A 79 16.68 28.24 8.37
N ALA A 80 16.33 27.03 8.80
CA ALA A 80 17.27 26.06 9.34
C ALA A 80 18.29 25.61 8.28
N LYS A 81 17.84 25.38 7.03
CA LYS A 81 18.72 25.01 5.91
C LYS A 81 19.71 26.12 5.55
N VAL A 82 19.27 27.38 5.52
CA VAL A 82 20.16 28.54 5.31
C VAL A 82 21.22 28.59 6.40
N LYS A 83 20.80 28.51 7.67
CA LYS A 83 21.72 28.51 8.81
C LYS A 83 22.72 27.35 8.76
N TYR A 84 22.26 26.14 8.43
CA TYR A 84 23.12 24.97 8.29
C TYR A 84 24.18 25.16 7.18
N THR A 85 23.76 25.69 6.04
CA THR A 85 24.66 25.96 4.90
C THR A 85 25.70 27.02 5.25
N ASP A 86 25.32 28.07 5.98
CA ASP A 86 26.24 29.10 6.46
C ASP A 86 27.27 28.56 7.45
N LEU A 87 26.83 27.77 8.43
CA LEU A 87 27.73 27.14 9.39
C LEU A 87 28.70 26.19 8.70
N ARG A 88 28.21 25.42 7.72
CA ARG A 88 29.04 24.53 6.92
C ARG A 88 30.07 25.28 6.09
N THR A 89 29.68 26.33 5.38
CA THR A 89 30.59 27.13 4.56
C THR A 89 31.65 27.84 5.42
N LYS A 90 31.25 28.37 6.59
CA LYS A 90 32.18 28.95 7.55
C LYS A 90 33.18 27.92 8.07
N ALA A 91 32.72 26.73 8.43
CA ALA A 91 33.61 25.65 8.85
C ALA A 91 34.59 25.26 7.73
N GLU A 92 34.12 25.05 6.50
CA GLU A 92 35.00 24.74 5.35
C GLU A 92 36.05 25.85 5.12
N HIS A 93 35.68 27.12 5.26
CA HIS A 93 36.62 28.24 5.16
C HIS A 93 37.67 28.23 6.29
N THR A 94 37.25 28.05 7.54
CA THR A 94 38.16 27.97 8.70
C THR A 94 39.15 26.80 8.57
N PHE A 95 38.69 25.64 8.09
CA PHE A 95 39.53 24.45 7.92
C PHE A 95 40.40 24.49 6.66
N SER A 96 39.99 25.20 5.60
CA SER A 96 40.83 25.41 4.40
C SER A 96 42.14 26.16 4.70
N GLY A 97 42.20 26.90 5.82
CA GLY A 97 43.41 27.57 6.31
C GLY A 97 44.21 26.80 7.37
N SER A 98 43.71 25.68 7.91
CA SER A 98 44.30 25.02 9.09
C SER A 98 44.13 23.49 9.08
N LEU A 99 44.77 22.81 8.12
CA LEU A 99 44.77 21.34 8.03
C LEU A 99 46.09 20.68 8.49
N LEU A 100 46.98 21.43 9.14
CA LEU A 100 48.24 20.91 9.70
C LEU A 100 48.50 21.31 11.17
N GLY A 101 47.57 22.00 11.84
CA GLY A 101 47.73 22.42 13.22
C GLY A 101 47.28 21.35 14.21
N THR A 102 48.22 20.78 14.98
CA THR A 102 47.99 19.90 16.13
C THR A 102 47.37 20.60 17.35
N THR A 103 46.79 21.78 17.18
CA THR A 103 46.15 22.54 18.25
C THR A 103 44.68 22.17 18.37
N PRO A 104 44.18 21.78 19.56
CA PRO A 104 42.76 21.56 19.77
C PRO A 104 42.00 22.84 19.47
N ALA A 105 40.99 22.75 18.60
CA ALA A 105 40.05 23.83 18.36
C ALA A 105 39.44 24.29 19.69
N SER A 106 39.22 25.60 19.85
CA SER A 106 38.59 26.14 21.05
C SER A 106 37.19 25.53 21.25
N THR A 107 36.70 25.47 22.49
CA THR A 107 35.39 24.86 22.82
C THR A 107 34.22 25.46 22.02
N ALA A 108 34.36 26.71 21.55
CA ALA A 108 33.39 27.37 20.69
C ALA A 108 33.44 26.88 19.23
N GLU A 109 34.64 26.67 18.68
CA GLU A 109 34.85 26.15 17.32
C GLU A 109 34.42 24.69 17.18
N GLN A 110 34.59 23.87 18.23
CA GLN A 110 34.06 22.50 18.27
C GLN A 110 32.53 22.47 18.23
N VAL A 111 31.87 23.35 18.99
CA VAL A 111 30.40 23.46 19.01
C VAL A 111 29.84 23.97 17.67
N GLU A 112 30.56 24.85 16.97
CA GLU A 112 30.18 25.27 15.61
C GLU A 112 30.42 24.17 14.57
N LEU A 113 31.49 23.39 14.72
CA LEU A 113 31.81 22.26 13.85
C LEU A 113 30.79 21.11 13.99
N GLU A 114 30.39 20.78 15.22
CA GLU A 114 29.34 19.78 15.51
C GLU A 114 28.01 20.17 14.87
N LYS A 115 27.66 21.46 14.92
CA LYS A 115 26.44 21.99 14.29
C LYS A 115 26.50 22.06 12.77
N SER A 116 27.69 22.00 12.16
CA SER A 116 27.89 22.05 10.70
C SER A 116 27.79 20.68 10.01
N GLY A 117 27.73 19.57 10.74
CA GLY A 117 27.66 18.20 10.21
C GLY A 117 28.96 17.70 9.55
N LEU A 118 30.04 18.49 9.66
CA LEU A 118 31.42 18.14 9.29
C LEU A 118 32.25 17.66 10.47
N ALA A 119 31.75 17.79 11.71
CA ALA A 119 32.44 17.24 12.87
C ALA A 119 32.57 15.72 12.73
N PRO A 120 33.75 15.17 13.04
CA PRO A 120 33.88 13.73 13.13
C PRO A 120 32.99 13.20 14.26
N PRO A 121 32.41 12.00 14.09
CA PRO A 121 31.78 11.27 15.17
C PRO A 121 32.74 11.09 16.37
N PRO A 122 32.22 10.95 17.59
CA PRO A 122 33.05 10.75 18.78
C PRO A 122 34.04 9.58 18.59
N GLY A 123 35.32 9.83 18.85
CA GLY A 123 36.38 8.81 18.72
C GLY A 123 36.94 8.62 17.30
N LEU A 124 36.44 9.35 16.31
CA LEU A 124 36.95 9.27 14.94
C LEU A 124 37.71 10.54 14.52
N PHE A 125 38.56 10.38 13.52
CA PHE A 125 39.36 11.43 12.91
C PHE A 125 39.03 11.55 11.43
N ILE A 126 39.02 12.77 10.90
CA ILE A 126 38.80 12.99 9.47
C ILE A 126 40.00 12.53 8.64
N ARG A 127 39.74 11.85 7.52
CA ARG A 127 40.81 11.49 6.56
C ARG A 127 41.24 12.69 5.72
N PRO A 128 42.43 12.67 5.09
CA PRO A 128 42.86 13.74 4.19
C PRO A 128 41.93 13.90 2.98
N ALA A 129 41.65 15.14 2.58
CA ALA A 129 40.66 15.47 1.52
C ALA A 129 40.91 14.75 0.20
N HIS A 130 42.17 14.67 -0.24
CA HIS A 130 42.55 14.04 -1.51
C HIS A 130 42.81 12.52 -1.40
N SER A 131 42.52 11.90 -0.26
CA SER A 131 42.65 10.45 -0.13
C SER A 131 41.52 9.74 -0.90
N THR A 132 41.84 8.65 -1.61
CA THR A 132 40.85 7.91 -2.43
C THR A 132 39.62 7.49 -1.62
N ARG A 133 39.82 7.00 -0.38
CA ARG A 133 38.71 6.60 0.50
C ARG A 133 37.80 7.78 0.82
N ARG A 134 38.37 8.95 1.17
CA ARG A 134 37.56 10.13 1.48
C ARG A 134 36.81 10.64 0.26
N LEU A 135 37.45 10.69 -0.92
CA LEU A 135 36.80 11.08 -2.16
C LEU A 135 35.61 10.17 -2.51
N VAL A 136 35.78 8.84 -2.35
CA VAL A 136 34.70 7.87 -2.56
C VAL A 136 33.59 8.06 -1.53
N GLY A 137 33.93 8.26 -0.25
CA GLY A 137 32.97 8.51 0.82
C GLY A 137 32.16 9.80 0.60
N GLU A 138 32.82 10.91 0.30
CA GLU A 138 32.16 12.20 0.02
C GLU A 138 31.26 12.12 -1.23
N ALA A 139 31.72 11.47 -2.31
CA ALA A 139 30.90 11.25 -3.50
C ALA A 139 29.66 10.38 -3.19
N ARG A 140 29.83 9.32 -2.39
CA ARG A 140 28.74 8.45 -1.96
C ARG A 140 27.73 9.18 -1.08
N ARG A 141 28.20 9.95 -0.09
CA ARG A 141 27.36 10.77 0.79
C ARG A 141 26.56 11.81 -0.01
N LYS A 142 27.21 12.47 -0.98
CA LYS A 142 26.54 13.42 -1.89
C LYS A 142 25.46 12.76 -2.75
N ALA A 143 25.74 11.59 -3.33
CA ALA A 143 24.77 10.85 -4.13
C ALA A 143 23.58 10.36 -3.28
N ALA A 144 23.84 9.85 -2.08
CA ALA A 144 22.81 9.44 -1.13
C ALA A 144 21.92 10.61 -0.69
N GLN A 145 22.50 11.75 -0.34
CA GLN A 145 21.73 12.95 0.02
C GLN A 145 20.84 13.44 -1.13
N LYS A 146 21.35 13.44 -2.36
CA LYS A 146 20.58 13.82 -3.54
C LYS A 146 19.38 12.88 -3.76
N GLU A 147 19.56 11.59 -3.55
CA GLU A 147 18.46 10.62 -3.64
C GLU A 147 17.42 10.84 -2.54
N LEU A 148 17.85 11.13 -1.30
CA LEU A 148 16.93 11.46 -0.20
C LEU A 148 16.12 12.73 -0.48
N ASP A 149 16.76 13.79 -0.97
CA ASP A 149 16.09 15.04 -1.35
C ASP A 149 15.07 14.80 -2.48
N THR A 150 15.43 13.94 -3.45
CA THR A 150 14.54 13.57 -4.56
C THR A 150 13.33 12.79 -4.06
N VAL A 151 13.54 11.81 -3.17
CA VAL A 151 12.45 11.02 -2.59
C VAL A 151 11.53 11.89 -1.74
N ALA A 152 12.08 12.79 -0.92
CA ALA A 152 11.29 13.71 -0.10
C ALA A 152 10.37 14.59 -0.96
N LYS A 153 10.89 15.13 -2.07
CA LYS A 153 10.09 15.90 -3.04
C LYS A 153 9.04 15.06 -3.74
N GLN A 154 9.39 13.86 -4.19
CA GLN A 154 8.44 12.93 -4.81
C GLN A 154 7.30 12.59 -3.86
N GLN A 155 7.60 12.39 -2.57
CA GLN A 155 6.58 12.18 -1.56
C GLN A 155 5.67 13.40 -1.38
N GLY A 156 6.25 14.61 -1.38
CA GLY A 156 5.50 15.87 -1.39
C GLY A 156 4.60 16.01 -2.62
N TYR A 157 5.06 15.63 -3.81
CA TYR A 157 4.22 15.62 -5.02
C TYR A 157 3.09 14.61 -4.93
N VAL A 158 3.34 13.43 -4.35
CA VAL A 158 2.29 12.46 -4.06
C VAL A 158 1.24 13.08 -3.12
N ASP A 159 1.66 13.73 -2.03
CA ASP A 159 0.76 14.42 -1.11
C ASP A 159 -0.06 15.54 -1.79
N LEU A 160 0.58 16.32 -2.67
CA LEU A 160 -0.04 17.40 -3.43
C LEU A 160 -1.18 16.89 -4.32
N TRP A 161 -0.92 15.86 -5.12
CA TRP A 161 -1.88 15.31 -6.08
C TRP A 161 -2.88 14.33 -5.46
N GLU A 162 -2.57 13.75 -4.30
CA GLU A 162 -3.52 13.01 -3.46
C GLU A 162 -4.53 13.94 -2.79
N ARG A 163 -4.24 15.25 -2.74
CA ARG A 163 -5.07 16.25 -2.06
C ARG A 163 -5.03 16.13 -0.54
N GLN A 164 -3.80 15.99 -0.01
CA GLN A 164 -3.57 16.11 1.42
C GLN A 164 -3.91 17.52 1.93
N PRO A 165 -4.43 17.67 3.16
CA PRO A 165 -5.07 18.90 3.64
C PRO A 165 -4.13 20.10 3.74
N GLN A 166 -2.82 19.89 3.85
CA GLN A 166 -1.83 20.96 3.81
C GLN A 166 -1.76 21.71 2.47
N PHE A 167 -2.29 21.12 1.40
CA PHE A 167 -2.40 21.73 0.08
C PHE A 167 -3.88 21.98 -0.24
N PRO A 168 -4.55 22.96 0.39
CA PRO A 168 -6.01 23.10 0.34
C PRO A 168 -6.57 23.35 -1.07
N ALA A 169 -5.84 24.05 -1.94
CA ALA A 169 -6.30 24.35 -3.29
C ALA A 169 -5.17 24.32 -4.31
N ILE A 170 -5.50 23.91 -5.53
CA ILE A 170 -4.62 23.98 -6.70
C ILE A 170 -5.38 24.73 -7.79
N HIS A 171 -4.91 25.94 -8.10
CA HIS A 171 -5.55 26.81 -9.08
C HIS A 171 -4.90 26.65 -10.47
N ILE A 172 -5.74 26.75 -11.50
CA ILE A 172 -5.40 26.58 -12.92
C ILE A 172 -5.79 27.83 -13.73
N ASP A 173 -5.76 29.00 -13.10
CA ASP A 173 -6.10 30.30 -13.71
C ASP A 173 -5.18 30.65 -14.88
N LYS A 174 -3.88 30.34 -14.77
CA LYS A 174 -2.88 30.54 -15.84
C LYS A 174 -2.73 29.36 -16.82
N ALA A 175 -3.50 28.29 -16.63
CA ALA A 175 -3.36 27.07 -17.44
C ALA A 175 -4.00 27.22 -18.81
N THR A 176 -3.21 27.07 -19.87
CA THR A 176 -3.71 26.94 -21.25
C THR A 176 -4.31 25.56 -21.53
N ARG A 177 -4.94 25.38 -22.70
CA ARG A 177 -5.53 24.10 -23.14
C ARG A 177 -4.56 22.92 -23.01
N PHE A 178 -3.30 23.11 -23.40
CA PHE A 178 -2.26 22.08 -23.29
C PHE A 178 -2.15 21.55 -21.85
N HIS A 179 -1.99 22.44 -20.87
CA HIS A 179 -1.81 22.07 -19.48
C HIS A 179 -3.04 21.35 -18.90
N VAL A 180 -4.25 21.85 -19.21
CA VAL A 180 -5.49 21.24 -18.71
C VAL A 180 -5.68 19.84 -19.30
N VAL A 181 -5.36 19.64 -20.58
CA VAL A 181 -5.44 18.32 -21.22
C VAL A 181 -4.43 17.33 -20.63
N GLU A 182 -3.19 17.75 -20.37
CA GLU A 182 -2.20 16.88 -19.74
C GLU A 182 -2.56 16.54 -18.29
N LEU A 183 -3.03 17.53 -17.51
CA LEU A 183 -3.57 17.28 -16.17
C LEU A 183 -4.74 16.30 -16.21
N PHE A 184 -5.65 16.44 -17.18
CA PHE A 184 -6.77 15.52 -17.34
C PHE A 184 -6.29 14.09 -17.62
N LYS A 185 -5.35 13.91 -18.56
CA LYS A 185 -4.85 12.58 -18.93
C LYS A 185 -4.20 11.88 -17.74
N GLU A 186 -3.24 12.54 -17.09
CA GLU A 186 -2.44 11.93 -16.01
C GLU A 186 -3.24 11.74 -14.71
N LEU A 187 -4.14 12.68 -14.38
CA LEU A 187 -4.84 12.67 -13.10
C LEU A 187 -6.16 11.91 -13.14
N ILE A 188 -6.83 11.87 -14.29
CA ILE A 188 -8.21 11.36 -14.43
C ILE A 188 -8.22 10.18 -15.41
N LEU A 189 -7.86 10.40 -16.67
CA LEU A 189 -8.04 9.39 -17.73
C LEU A 189 -7.25 8.10 -17.44
N ASP A 190 -5.98 8.21 -17.05
CA ASP A 190 -5.12 7.05 -16.77
C ASP A 190 -5.57 6.22 -15.56
N ARG A 191 -6.45 6.76 -14.71
CA ARG A 191 -6.89 6.13 -13.45
C ARG A 191 -8.29 5.54 -13.53
N VAL A 192 -9.10 6.01 -14.49
CA VAL A 192 -10.51 5.62 -14.61
C VAL A 192 -10.64 4.30 -15.39
N LEU A 193 -11.54 3.44 -14.93
CA LEU A 193 -11.86 2.18 -15.59
C LEU A 193 -13.03 2.33 -16.57
N ASP A 194 -14.03 3.15 -16.22
CA ASP A 194 -15.22 3.41 -17.03
C ASP A 194 -15.25 4.87 -17.53
N PRO A 195 -15.11 5.11 -18.85
CA PRO A 195 -15.17 6.46 -19.42
C PRO A 195 -16.49 7.20 -19.16
N MET A 196 -17.61 6.50 -18.92
CA MET A 196 -18.89 7.16 -18.59
C MET A 196 -18.82 7.92 -17.27
N GLU A 197 -18.12 7.37 -16.27
CA GLU A 197 -17.96 8.01 -14.97
C GLU A 197 -17.27 9.38 -15.07
N VAL A 198 -16.42 9.59 -16.09
CA VAL A 198 -15.75 10.87 -16.31
C VAL A 198 -16.73 11.97 -16.68
N TRP A 199 -17.68 11.65 -17.57
CA TRP A 199 -18.74 12.56 -17.97
C TRP A 199 -19.70 12.85 -16.82
N ASP A 200 -20.10 11.80 -16.08
CA ASP A 200 -20.94 11.94 -14.89
C ASP A 200 -20.28 12.87 -13.87
N LYS A 201 -18.98 12.69 -13.66
CA LYS A 201 -18.18 13.50 -12.73
C LYS A 201 -18.07 14.95 -13.18
N ALA A 202 -17.86 15.19 -14.47
CA ALA A 202 -17.79 16.55 -15.02
C ALA A 202 -19.12 17.31 -14.84
N LEU A 203 -20.24 16.68 -15.18
CA LEU A 203 -21.57 17.26 -15.05
C LEU A 203 -21.98 17.45 -13.59
N LEU A 204 -21.63 16.51 -12.72
CA LEU A 204 -21.86 16.64 -11.29
C LEU A 204 -21.06 17.80 -10.69
N TYR A 205 -19.78 17.95 -11.05
CA TYR A 205 -18.96 19.08 -10.59
C TYR A 205 -19.48 20.42 -11.10
N LYS A 206 -19.95 20.49 -12.35
CA LYS A 206 -20.68 21.67 -12.84
C LYS A 206 -21.88 21.98 -11.96
N ALA A 207 -22.71 20.99 -11.64
CA ALA A 207 -23.91 21.17 -10.82
C ALA A 207 -23.61 21.61 -9.39
N ILE A 208 -22.57 21.04 -8.75
CA ILE A 208 -22.12 21.43 -7.41
C ILE A 208 -21.63 22.88 -7.42
N LEU A 209 -20.76 23.24 -8.36
CA LEU A 209 -20.23 24.60 -8.46
C LEU A 209 -21.33 25.63 -8.67
N GLU A 210 -22.30 25.35 -9.56
CA GLU A 210 -23.40 26.27 -9.83
C GLU A 210 -24.33 26.44 -8.62
N GLU A 211 -24.65 25.35 -7.91
CA GLU A 211 -25.55 25.38 -6.74
C GLU A 211 -24.89 25.99 -5.50
N ARG A 212 -23.57 25.83 -5.35
CA ARG A 212 -22.77 26.28 -4.20
C ARG A 212 -21.94 27.53 -4.46
N LYS A 213 -22.19 28.25 -5.57
CA LYS A 213 -21.45 29.46 -5.99
C LYS A 213 -21.20 30.45 -4.84
N ALA A 214 -22.22 30.72 -4.02
CA ALA A 214 -22.15 31.70 -2.94
C ALA A 214 -21.25 31.31 -1.75
N SER A 215 -20.96 30.01 -1.55
CA SER A 215 -20.15 29.54 -0.41
C SER A 215 -18.66 29.46 -0.71
N TYR A 216 -18.24 29.57 -1.98
CA TYR A 216 -16.83 29.44 -2.34
C TYR A 216 -16.03 30.71 -2.07
N PRO A 217 -14.73 30.58 -1.75
CA PRO A 217 -13.87 31.74 -1.53
C PRO A 217 -13.68 32.55 -2.81
N SER A 218 -13.35 33.83 -2.67
CA SER A 218 -13.10 34.74 -3.80
C SER A 218 -11.99 34.26 -4.74
N SER A 219 -11.04 33.46 -4.24
CA SER A 219 -9.97 32.85 -5.03
C SER A 219 -10.47 31.84 -6.08
N PHE A 220 -11.74 31.42 -6.02
CA PHE A 220 -12.38 30.52 -6.99
C PHE A 220 -13.17 31.29 -8.06
N SER A 221 -13.26 32.62 -8.00
CA SER A 221 -14.11 33.40 -8.92
C SER A 221 -13.92 33.06 -10.40
N TYR A 222 -12.68 32.85 -10.83
CA TYR A 222 -12.30 32.57 -12.21
C TYR A 222 -12.92 31.28 -12.80
N ILE A 223 -13.28 30.29 -11.97
CA ILE A 223 -13.87 29.04 -12.49
C ILE A 223 -15.34 29.22 -12.88
N PHE A 224 -16.02 30.24 -12.35
CA PHE A 224 -17.44 30.44 -12.64
C PHE A 224 -17.67 30.94 -14.07
N ASP A 225 -16.72 31.66 -14.64
CA ASP A 225 -16.72 32.02 -16.07
C ASP A 225 -16.70 30.74 -16.94
N ASP A 226 -15.92 29.72 -16.53
CA ASP A 226 -15.89 28.41 -17.19
C ASP A 226 -17.20 27.63 -16.97
N VAL A 227 -17.81 27.69 -15.78
CA VAL A 227 -19.09 27.02 -15.46
C VAL A 227 -20.25 27.58 -16.30
N GLU A 228 -20.28 28.90 -16.47
CA GLU A 228 -21.31 29.61 -17.24
C GLU A 228 -21.12 29.44 -18.76
N SER A 229 -19.88 29.25 -19.23
CA SER A 229 -19.55 29.04 -20.64
C SER A 229 -19.61 27.58 -21.11
N VAL A 230 -20.01 26.62 -20.25
CA VAL A 230 -20.16 25.21 -20.65
C VAL A 230 -21.21 25.07 -21.75
N VAL A 231 -20.81 24.50 -22.89
CA VAL A 231 -21.70 24.20 -24.01
C VAL A 231 -22.37 22.84 -23.79
N LEU A 232 -23.70 22.81 -23.78
CA LEU A 232 -24.53 21.60 -23.71
C LEU A 232 -25.31 21.42 -25.01
N ALA A 233 -25.47 20.17 -25.46
CA ALA A 233 -26.23 19.86 -26.67
C ALA A 233 -27.74 19.97 -26.41
N PRO A 234 -28.50 20.71 -27.24
CA PRO A 234 -29.95 20.83 -27.07
C PRO A 234 -30.68 19.53 -27.49
N GLU A 235 -31.82 19.24 -26.86
CA GLU A 235 -32.61 18.03 -27.17
C GLU A 235 -33.10 17.99 -28.63
N SER A 236 -33.32 19.14 -29.26
CA SER A 236 -34.01 19.29 -30.55
C SER A 236 -33.13 19.40 -31.80
N GLN A 237 -31.81 19.61 -31.70
CA GLN A 237 -30.93 19.64 -32.89
C GLN A 237 -30.34 18.25 -33.22
N GLU A 238 -30.15 17.99 -34.52
CA GLU A 238 -29.58 16.75 -35.08
C GLU A 238 -28.04 16.69 -34.98
N ASP A 239 -27.60 15.55 -34.44
CA ASP A 239 -26.35 14.81 -34.58
C ASP A 239 -24.98 15.45 -34.29
N LYS A 240 -24.66 16.67 -34.76
CA LYS A 240 -23.25 17.14 -34.69
C LYS A 240 -22.79 17.49 -33.27
N LEU A 241 -23.56 18.27 -32.52
CA LEU A 241 -23.24 18.63 -31.13
C LEU A 241 -23.46 17.45 -30.17
N LYS A 242 -24.50 16.63 -30.39
CA LYS A 242 -24.77 15.44 -29.58
C LYS A 242 -23.68 14.37 -29.67
N SER A 243 -22.94 14.33 -30.79
CA SER A 243 -21.77 13.45 -30.94
C SER A 243 -20.52 13.93 -30.19
N ARG A 244 -20.52 15.18 -29.69
CA ARG A 244 -19.34 15.84 -29.09
C ARG A 244 -19.56 16.27 -27.64
N CYS A 245 -20.75 16.70 -27.29
CA CYS A 245 -21.09 17.31 -26.00
C CYS A 245 -22.26 16.56 -25.33
N PRO A 246 -22.31 16.52 -23.99
CA PRO A 246 -23.45 15.98 -23.24
C PRO A 246 -24.68 16.89 -23.40
N THR A 247 -25.86 16.36 -23.12
CA THR A 247 -27.12 17.09 -23.30
C THR A 247 -27.51 17.92 -22.07
N GLU A 248 -28.37 18.93 -22.27
CA GLU A 248 -28.96 19.70 -21.16
C GLU A 248 -29.75 18.81 -20.18
N ALA A 249 -30.44 17.78 -20.70
CA ALA A 249 -31.14 16.80 -19.88
C ALA A 249 -30.20 16.03 -18.95
N ASP A 250 -29.02 15.64 -19.45
CA ASP A 250 -28.01 14.94 -18.65
C ASP A 250 -27.54 15.84 -17.50
N TYR A 251 -27.32 17.13 -17.76
CA TYR A 251 -26.95 18.10 -16.73
C TYR A 251 -28.04 18.24 -15.65
N HIS A 252 -29.32 18.36 -16.06
CA HIS A 252 -30.43 18.51 -15.11
C HIS A 252 -30.62 17.30 -14.20
N TYR A 253 -30.25 16.09 -14.65
CA TYR A 253 -30.21 14.91 -13.78
C TYR A 253 -29.21 15.07 -12.63
N PHE A 254 -27.98 15.55 -12.89
CA PHE A 254 -27.01 15.76 -11.81
C PHE A 254 -27.38 16.94 -10.91
N LEU A 255 -27.96 18.00 -11.46
CA LEU A 255 -28.51 19.09 -10.65
C LEU A 255 -29.64 18.60 -9.72
N PHE A 256 -30.48 17.67 -10.19
CA PHE A 256 -31.46 16.99 -9.37
C PHE A 256 -30.82 16.19 -8.24
N LEU A 257 -29.77 15.42 -8.51
CA LEU A 257 -29.05 14.68 -7.47
C LEU A 257 -28.41 15.59 -6.41
N VAL A 258 -27.77 16.69 -6.85
CA VAL A 258 -27.16 17.69 -5.94
C VAL A 258 -28.20 18.27 -5.00
N LYS A 259 -29.35 18.70 -5.51
CA LYS A 259 -30.44 19.27 -4.70
C LYS A 259 -31.13 18.24 -3.81
N LYS A 260 -31.32 17.02 -4.30
CA LYS A 260 -32.01 15.94 -3.57
C LYS A 260 -31.20 15.42 -2.38
N TYR A 261 -29.91 15.18 -2.61
CA TYR A 261 -29.01 14.58 -1.62
C TYR A 261 -28.10 15.60 -0.94
N TYR A 262 -28.33 16.90 -1.18
CA TYR A 262 -27.57 18.01 -0.59
C TYR A 262 -26.07 17.94 -0.86
N ILE A 263 -25.65 17.54 -2.06
CA ILE A 263 -24.24 17.27 -2.35
C ILE A 263 -23.42 18.57 -2.28
N ASP A 264 -22.45 18.63 -1.37
CA ASP A 264 -21.68 19.85 -1.09
C ASP A 264 -20.25 19.80 -1.63
N ASN A 265 -19.70 18.60 -1.78
CA ASN A 265 -18.31 18.39 -2.16
C ASN A 265 -18.14 17.20 -3.11
N GLY A 266 -16.94 17.07 -3.67
CA GLY A 266 -16.63 16.03 -4.64
C GLY A 266 -16.49 14.62 -4.05
N ILE A 267 -16.39 14.48 -2.73
CA ILE A 267 -16.31 13.18 -2.05
C ILE A 267 -17.69 12.58 -1.87
N GLU A 268 -18.65 13.38 -1.40
CA GLU A 268 -20.06 13.03 -1.45
C GLU A 268 -20.50 12.73 -2.88
N GLY A 269 -20.05 13.55 -3.84
CA GLY A 269 -20.27 13.29 -5.25
C GLY A 269 -19.72 11.93 -5.69
N HIS A 270 -18.51 11.55 -5.26
CA HIS A 270 -17.96 10.22 -5.54
C HIS A 270 -18.85 9.09 -4.99
N VAL A 271 -19.40 9.25 -3.78
CA VAL A 271 -20.35 8.29 -3.19
C VAL A 271 -21.62 8.17 -4.03
N VAL A 272 -22.20 9.31 -4.42
CA VAL A 272 -23.44 9.33 -5.22
C VAL A 272 -23.23 8.71 -6.58
N LEU A 273 -22.19 9.10 -7.33
CA LEU A 273 -21.92 8.57 -8.67
C LEU A 273 -21.75 7.05 -8.68
N ARG A 274 -21.11 6.50 -7.65
CA ARG A 274 -20.90 5.05 -7.56
C ARG A 274 -22.17 4.27 -7.25
N CYS A 275 -23.16 4.89 -6.62
CA CYS A 275 -24.39 4.21 -6.19
C CYS A 275 -25.62 4.55 -7.05
N HIS A 276 -25.64 5.67 -7.78
CA HIS A 276 -26.86 6.21 -8.40
C HIS A 276 -27.46 5.33 -9.52
N ARG A 277 -26.66 4.45 -10.12
CA ARG A 277 -27.03 3.55 -11.21
C ARG A 277 -27.37 2.14 -10.72
N GLU A 278 -27.08 1.85 -9.46
CA GLU A 278 -27.37 0.54 -8.87
C GLU A 278 -28.89 0.36 -8.67
N PRO A 279 -29.40 -0.88 -8.77
CA PRO A 279 -30.83 -1.16 -8.64
C PRO A 279 -31.38 -0.80 -7.26
N ASN A 280 -30.54 -0.84 -6.22
CA ASN A 280 -30.85 -0.46 -4.84
C ASN A 280 -30.36 0.96 -4.48
N SER A 281 -30.20 1.85 -5.48
CA SER A 281 -29.70 3.21 -5.29
C SER A 281 -30.46 4.01 -4.23
N GLN A 282 -31.79 3.84 -4.11
CA GLN A 282 -32.59 4.54 -3.11
C GLN A 282 -32.22 4.16 -1.66
N ASP A 283 -31.92 2.88 -1.42
CA ASP A 283 -31.53 2.39 -0.10
C ASP A 283 -30.08 2.76 0.23
N LEU A 284 -29.18 2.65 -0.76
CA LEU A 284 -27.77 3.00 -0.61
C LEU A 284 -27.58 4.49 -0.35
N LEU A 285 -28.32 5.33 -1.07
CA LEU A 285 -28.23 6.79 -0.99
C LEU A 285 -29.21 7.41 -0.01
N PHE A 286 -29.88 6.60 0.81
CA PHE A 286 -30.68 7.14 1.91
C PHE A 286 -29.76 7.93 2.86
N SER A 287 -29.98 9.24 2.91
CA SER A 287 -29.07 10.17 3.57
C SER A 287 -29.54 10.61 4.95
N SER A 288 -28.61 11.09 5.77
CA SER A 288 -28.84 11.85 6.98
C SER A 288 -28.22 13.24 6.80
N PRO A 289 -29.00 14.32 6.59
CA PRO A 289 -30.46 14.43 6.66
C PRO A 289 -31.20 13.69 5.53
N PRO A 290 -32.49 13.32 5.73
CA PRO A 290 -33.26 12.58 4.72
C PRO A 290 -33.35 13.38 3.40
N PRO A 291 -33.31 12.69 2.24
CA PRO A 291 -33.32 13.35 0.95
C PRO A 291 -34.64 14.08 0.72
N LYS A 292 -34.59 15.18 -0.05
CA LYS A 292 -35.80 15.91 -0.45
C LYS A 292 -36.74 15.04 -1.28
N THR A 293 -38.02 15.39 -1.26
CA THR A 293 -39.00 14.74 -2.14
C THR A 293 -38.73 15.09 -3.60
N ASP A 294 -38.98 14.13 -4.50
CA ASP A 294 -38.71 14.31 -5.93
C ASP A 294 -39.48 15.51 -6.51
N ASP A 295 -40.71 15.73 -6.07
CA ASP A 295 -41.56 16.82 -6.57
C ASP A 295 -41.06 18.20 -6.14
N GLU A 296 -40.61 18.36 -4.89
CA GLU A 296 -40.01 19.62 -4.39
C GLU A 296 -38.79 20.00 -5.22
N VAL A 297 -37.90 19.03 -5.49
CA VAL A 297 -36.66 19.27 -6.23
C VAL A 297 -36.96 19.60 -7.69
N ARG A 298 -37.88 18.87 -8.33
CA ARG A 298 -38.27 19.13 -9.73
C ARG A 298 -38.89 20.51 -9.89
N GLN A 299 -39.77 20.91 -8.98
CA GLN A 299 -40.37 22.26 -9.00
C GLN A 299 -39.31 23.35 -8.81
N ALA A 300 -38.35 23.15 -7.90
CA ALA A 300 -37.26 24.11 -7.68
C ALA A 300 -36.38 24.29 -8.93
N ILE A 301 -36.06 23.20 -9.65
CA ILE A 301 -35.27 23.25 -10.89
C ILE A 301 -36.07 23.95 -12.00
N GLN A 302 -37.34 23.60 -12.17
CA GLN A 302 -38.22 24.22 -13.17
C GLN A 302 -38.43 25.72 -12.91
N LYS A 303 -38.52 26.13 -11.64
CA LYS A 303 -38.63 27.55 -11.27
C LYS A 303 -37.35 28.32 -11.63
N LYS A 304 -36.17 27.80 -11.27
CA LYS A 304 -34.87 28.40 -11.61
C LYS A 304 -34.67 28.52 -13.13
N ALA A 305 -35.13 27.52 -13.89
CA ALA A 305 -35.07 27.55 -15.36
C ALA A 305 -35.98 28.62 -16.00
N LYS A 306 -37.10 28.98 -15.35
CA LYS A 306 -38.00 30.05 -15.82
C LYS A 306 -37.52 31.45 -15.44
N GLU A 307 -36.66 31.57 -14.42
CA GLU A 307 -36.14 32.85 -13.92
C GLU A 307 -34.83 33.30 -14.61
N ALA A 308 -34.22 32.47 -15.47
CA ALA A 308 -33.06 32.86 -16.25
C ALA A 308 -33.45 33.90 -17.34
N PRO A 309 -32.77 35.05 -17.45
CA PRO A 309 -33.13 36.10 -18.39
C PRO A 309 -32.96 35.64 -19.84
N GLN A 310 -34.07 35.62 -20.60
CA GLN A 310 -34.04 35.54 -22.07
C GLN A 310 -33.63 36.91 -22.61
N GLU A 311 -32.35 37.08 -22.96
CA GLU A 311 -31.94 38.13 -23.88
C GLU A 311 -32.37 37.72 -25.31
N ASP A 312 -33.20 38.56 -25.91
CA ASP A 312 -33.54 38.69 -27.34
C ASP A 312 -33.61 37.41 -28.21
N GLN A 313 -34.81 36.84 -28.32
CA GLN A 313 -35.49 36.63 -29.62
C GLN A 313 -36.89 36.03 -29.44
N SER A 314 -37.85 36.66 -30.10
CA SER A 314 -39.24 36.24 -30.27
C SER A 314 -39.37 34.89 -30.96
N ALA A 315 -39.48 33.84 -30.16
CA ALA A 315 -40.20 32.61 -30.51
C ALA A 315 -40.55 31.88 -29.21
N GLU A 316 -41.85 31.66 -28.95
CA GLU A 316 -42.32 30.74 -27.92
C GLU A 316 -41.75 29.34 -28.21
N LYS A 317 -40.58 29.01 -27.63
CA LYS A 317 -40.12 27.62 -27.57
C LYS A 317 -41.01 26.89 -26.58
N PRO A 318 -41.69 25.79 -26.97
CA PRO A 318 -42.40 24.96 -26.00
C PRO A 318 -41.37 24.45 -24.99
N ALA A 319 -41.65 24.63 -23.70
CA ALA A 319 -40.80 24.12 -22.63
C ALA A 319 -40.58 22.62 -22.85
N GLY A 320 -39.38 22.25 -23.30
CA GLY A 320 -38.97 20.86 -23.45
C GLY A 320 -39.23 20.12 -22.14
N LYS A 321 -39.79 18.93 -22.21
CA LYS A 321 -40.01 18.10 -21.02
C LYS A 321 -38.66 17.78 -20.38
N MET A 322 -38.26 18.52 -19.36
CA MET A 322 -37.04 18.24 -18.60
C MET A 322 -37.04 16.78 -18.12
N SER A 323 -36.06 16.01 -18.59
CA SER A 323 -35.82 14.65 -18.14
C SER A 323 -34.93 14.64 -16.90
N PHE A 324 -35.31 13.85 -15.88
CA PHE A 324 -34.54 13.65 -14.65
C PHE A 324 -34.10 12.19 -14.52
N ARG A 325 -33.73 11.56 -15.64
CA ARG A 325 -33.27 10.17 -15.68
C ARG A 325 -31.75 10.12 -15.83
N ALA A 326 -31.16 9.06 -15.29
CA ALA A 326 -29.74 8.81 -15.47
C ALA A 326 -29.39 8.72 -16.97
N PRO A 327 -28.31 9.39 -17.41
CA PRO A 327 -27.85 9.32 -18.79
C PRO A 327 -27.49 7.90 -19.19
N GLY A 328 -27.98 7.46 -20.35
CA GLY A 328 -27.76 6.11 -20.86
C GLY A 328 -26.46 5.95 -21.66
N ALA A 329 -25.97 7.03 -22.26
CA ALA A 329 -24.75 7.07 -23.05
C ALA A 329 -24.23 8.51 -23.15
N TYR A 330 -22.94 8.64 -23.43
CA TYR A 330 -22.26 9.91 -23.70
C TYR A 330 -21.49 9.86 -25.01
N PRO A 331 -21.06 11.02 -25.53
CA PRO A 331 -20.01 11.09 -26.54
C PRO A 331 -18.76 10.27 -26.14
N PRO A 332 -17.95 9.81 -27.12
CA PRO A 332 -16.69 9.17 -26.83
C PRO A 332 -15.80 10.10 -25.99
N ILE A 333 -15.03 9.53 -25.05
CA ILE A 333 -14.28 10.31 -24.07
C ILE A 333 -13.26 11.25 -24.71
N GLU A 334 -12.77 10.93 -25.90
CA GLU A 334 -11.90 11.79 -26.68
C GLU A 334 -12.54 13.14 -27.00
N ALA A 335 -13.86 13.19 -27.16
CA ALA A 335 -14.55 14.44 -27.42
C ALA A 335 -14.39 15.43 -26.26
N LEU A 336 -14.34 14.96 -25.00
CA LEU A 336 -14.19 15.81 -23.81
C LEU A 336 -12.89 16.64 -23.85
N TRP A 337 -11.77 16.02 -24.27
CA TRP A 337 -10.47 16.68 -24.23
C TRP A 337 -9.93 17.13 -25.60
N ARG A 338 -10.46 16.61 -26.71
CA ARG A 338 -10.04 17.01 -28.07
C ARG A 338 -10.91 18.08 -28.70
N CYS A 339 -12.20 18.18 -28.35
CA CYS A 339 -13.08 19.22 -28.90
C CYS A 339 -12.87 20.56 -28.17
N GLU A 340 -13.03 21.68 -28.88
CA GLU A 340 -12.89 23.02 -28.29
C GLU A 340 -14.11 23.39 -27.47
N GLU A 341 -15.27 22.92 -27.93
CA GLU A 341 -16.59 23.09 -27.33
C GLU A 341 -16.64 22.58 -25.88
N ASN A 342 -15.87 21.52 -25.56
CA ASN A 342 -15.82 20.92 -24.22
C ASN A 342 -14.74 21.52 -23.30
N TYR A 343 -13.94 22.49 -23.77
CA TYR A 343 -12.85 23.03 -22.98
C TYR A 343 -13.27 23.60 -21.62
N PRO A 344 -14.38 24.37 -21.50
CA PRO A 344 -14.84 24.86 -20.20
C PRO A 344 -15.25 23.71 -19.26
N LEU A 345 -15.93 22.68 -19.78
CA LEU A 345 -16.32 21.51 -19.00
C LEU A 345 -15.11 20.69 -18.53
N LEU A 346 -14.07 20.58 -19.37
CA LEU A 346 -12.81 19.95 -19.00
C LEU A 346 -12.12 20.72 -17.86
N ARG A 347 -12.11 22.06 -17.90
CA ARG A 347 -11.58 22.89 -16.82
C ARG A 347 -12.36 22.69 -15.53
N VAL A 348 -13.68 22.67 -15.59
CA VAL A 348 -14.56 22.37 -14.46
C VAL A 348 -14.26 21.00 -13.85
N LEU A 349 -14.07 19.97 -14.68
CA LEU A 349 -13.73 18.63 -14.22
C LEU A 349 -12.38 18.60 -13.48
N VAL A 350 -11.33 19.14 -14.08
CA VAL A 350 -9.98 19.18 -13.48
C VAL A 350 -10.01 20.02 -12.20
N PHE A 351 -10.71 21.15 -12.20
CA PHE A 351 -10.89 21.98 -11.01
C PHE A 351 -11.59 21.21 -9.89
N GLY A 352 -12.66 20.48 -10.21
CA GLY A 352 -13.44 19.71 -9.24
C GLY A 352 -12.60 18.66 -8.51
N GLU A 353 -11.78 17.92 -9.26
CA GLU A 353 -10.84 16.93 -8.71
C GLU A 353 -9.74 17.52 -7.82
N LEU A 354 -9.35 18.76 -8.10
CA LEU A 354 -8.26 19.43 -7.40
C LEU A 354 -8.75 20.22 -6.17
N ASN A 355 -10.00 20.70 -6.15
CA ASN A 355 -10.42 21.68 -5.16
C ASN A 355 -11.66 21.27 -4.35
N LEU A 356 -12.50 20.37 -4.84
CA LEU A 356 -13.74 19.98 -4.15
C LEU A 356 -13.55 18.80 -3.18
N VAL A 357 -12.32 18.56 -2.71
CA VAL A 357 -11.98 17.47 -1.79
C VAL A 357 -11.91 18.02 -0.36
N VAL A 358 -12.73 17.48 0.55
CA VAL A 358 -12.91 17.97 1.93
C VAL A 358 -12.66 16.82 2.94
N SER A 359 -12.24 17.10 4.17
CA SER A 359 -11.96 16.06 5.16
C SER A 359 -13.21 15.47 5.86
N GLU A 360 -14.41 15.66 5.32
CA GLU A 360 -15.64 15.14 5.90
C GLU A 360 -15.80 13.65 5.60
N ASN A 361 -16.32 12.88 6.56
CA ASN A 361 -16.63 11.48 6.32
C ASN A 361 -18.00 11.37 5.62
N PRO A 362 -18.05 10.97 4.33
CA PRO A 362 -19.30 10.92 3.59
C PRO A 362 -20.27 9.85 4.14
N PHE A 363 -19.77 8.87 4.91
CA PHE A 363 -20.60 7.82 5.49
C PHE A 363 -21.39 8.27 6.73
N THR A 364 -21.11 9.45 7.27
CA THR A 364 -22.02 10.09 8.23
C THR A 364 -23.32 10.52 7.52
N LYS A 365 -23.20 10.99 6.28
CA LYS A 365 -24.32 11.41 5.44
C LYS A 365 -24.97 10.23 4.74
N PHE A 366 -24.19 9.30 4.20
CA PHE A 366 -24.67 8.10 3.49
C PHE A 366 -24.22 6.81 4.23
N PRO A 367 -24.84 6.47 5.37
CA PRO A 367 -24.39 5.34 6.19
C PRO A 367 -24.49 4.00 5.46
N ASN A 368 -25.53 3.81 4.64
CA ASN A 368 -25.77 2.56 3.92
C ASN A 368 -24.79 2.34 2.75
N ALA A 369 -24.14 3.40 2.27
CA ALA A 369 -23.18 3.30 1.17
C ALA A 369 -21.79 2.82 1.62
N ASN A 370 -21.47 2.83 2.91
CA ASN A 370 -20.14 2.49 3.42
C ASN A 370 -19.69 1.08 3.01
N ALA A 371 -20.55 0.09 3.27
CA ALA A 371 -20.33 -1.31 2.94
C ALA A 371 -20.26 -1.60 1.44
N PHE A 372 -20.82 -0.72 0.60
CA PHE A 372 -20.81 -0.86 -0.85
C PHE A 372 -19.54 -0.24 -1.47
N ILE A 373 -19.13 0.92 -0.96
CA ILE A 373 -17.96 1.65 -1.46
C ILE A 373 -16.66 1.09 -0.90
N THR A 374 -16.67 0.75 0.38
CA THR A 374 -15.55 0.10 1.06
C THR A 374 -15.92 -1.33 1.43
N ARG A 375 -15.13 -2.00 2.28
CA ARG A 375 -15.45 -3.35 2.72
C ARG A 375 -16.49 -3.29 3.85
N PRO A 376 -17.53 -4.14 3.82
CA PRO A 376 -18.51 -4.19 4.90
C PRO A 376 -17.87 -4.66 6.20
N ASN A 377 -18.42 -4.19 7.32
CA ASN A 377 -18.05 -4.74 8.62
C ASN A 377 -18.54 -6.19 8.74
N ILE A 378 -17.83 -7.01 9.53
CA ILE A 378 -18.20 -8.43 9.76
C ILE A 378 -19.66 -8.57 10.23
N VAL A 379 -20.14 -7.63 11.05
CA VAL A 379 -21.51 -7.62 11.58
C VAL A 379 -22.56 -7.25 10.52
N GLU A 380 -22.21 -6.37 9.58
CA GLU A 380 -23.07 -5.98 8.47
C GLU A 380 -23.20 -7.10 7.44
N LEU A 381 -22.13 -7.88 7.22
CA LEU A 381 -22.15 -9.09 6.39
C LEU A 381 -23.15 -10.13 6.92
N GLU A 382 -23.27 -10.28 8.24
CA GLU A 382 -24.26 -11.18 8.86
C GLU A 382 -25.70 -10.67 8.74
N ALA A 383 -25.91 -9.35 8.80
CA ALA A 383 -27.25 -8.78 8.61
C ALA A 383 -27.73 -9.00 7.16
N ASN A 384 -26.85 -8.77 6.18
CA ASN A 384 -27.17 -8.91 4.76
C ASN A 384 -27.38 -10.37 4.32
N SER A 385 -26.66 -11.33 4.91
CA SER A 385 -26.88 -12.76 4.63
C SER A 385 -28.25 -13.25 5.14
N THR A 386 -28.74 -12.69 6.25
CA THR A 386 -30.10 -12.99 6.74
C THR A 386 -31.22 -12.27 5.98
N GLY A 387 -30.92 -11.13 5.35
CA GLY A 387 -31.88 -10.32 4.59
C GLY A 387 -32.05 -10.71 3.12
N ALA A 388 -30.98 -11.19 2.46
CA ALA A 388 -31.02 -11.56 1.04
C ALA A 388 -31.90 -12.77 0.74
N GLU A 389 -32.07 -13.68 1.70
CA GLU A 389 -33.00 -14.82 1.56
C GLU A 389 -34.47 -14.45 1.84
N ALA A 390 -34.72 -13.39 2.64
CA ALA A 390 -36.07 -12.94 2.95
C ALA A 390 -36.79 -12.33 1.73
N ASN A 391 -36.05 -11.72 0.79
CA ASN A 391 -36.63 -11.12 -0.42
C ASN A 391 -36.86 -12.11 -1.57
N ARG A 392 -36.24 -13.30 -1.56
CA ARG A 392 -36.50 -14.35 -2.57
C ARG A 392 -37.72 -15.22 -2.23
N GLN A 393 -38.18 -15.23 -0.98
CA GLN A 393 -39.33 -16.04 -0.55
C GLN A 393 -40.66 -15.28 -0.53
N HIS A 394 -40.68 -13.98 -0.81
CA HIS A 394 -41.91 -13.19 -0.71
C HIS A 394 -42.91 -13.37 -1.88
N THR A 395 -42.64 -14.26 -2.83
CA THR A 395 -43.55 -14.60 -3.95
C THR A 395 -44.16 -16.01 -3.91
N GLN A 396 -43.99 -16.79 -2.83
CA GLN A 396 -44.73 -18.05 -2.68
C GLN A 396 -45.29 -18.26 -1.27
N GLN A 397 -46.61 -18.48 -1.24
CA GLN A 397 -47.43 -19.06 -0.17
C GLN A 397 -47.70 -18.23 1.10
N ARG A 398 -48.90 -17.64 1.09
CA ARG A 398 -49.71 -17.35 2.29
C ARG A 398 -50.14 -18.67 2.93
N ASP A 399 -49.37 -19.15 3.91
CA ASP A 399 -49.90 -20.05 4.93
C ASP A 399 -49.65 -19.46 6.33
N ARG A 400 -50.74 -19.00 6.94
CA ARG A 400 -50.79 -18.63 8.35
C ARG A 400 -50.68 -19.93 9.14
N HIS A 401 -49.50 -20.29 9.65
CA HIS A 401 -49.25 -21.05 10.89
C HIS A 401 -47.75 -21.40 11.02
N ASN A 402 -46.84 -20.40 11.08
CA ASN A 402 -45.50 -20.66 11.62
C ASN A 402 -44.76 -19.39 12.04
N ARG A 403 -44.93 -18.94 13.29
CA ARG A 403 -44.11 -17.87 13.87
C ARG A 403 -42.64 -18.28 14.10
N ASN A 404 -42.31 -19.57 13.92
CA ASN A 404 -40.96 -20.11 14.12
C ASN A 404 -40.10 -20.19 12.84
N ALA A 405 -40.66 -19.92 11.65
CA ALA A 405 -39.93 -20.02 10.37
C ALA A 405 -39.03 -18.80 10.07
N ARG A 406 -39.21 -17.67 10.76
CA ARG A 406 -38.40 -16.45 10.53
C ARG A 406 -36.93 -16.56 10.97
N ASN A 407 -36.57 -17.63 11.69
CA ASN A 407 -35.19 -17.88 12.13
C ASN A 407 -34.47 -18.97 11.31
N GLN A 408 -35.08 -19.50 10.24
CA GLN A 408 -34.59 -20.69 9.52
C GLN A 408 -33.82 -20.41 8.22
N SER A 409 -33.64 -19.15 7.80
CA SER A 409 -32.83 -18.81 6.63
C SER A 409 -31.32 -18.80 6.89
N ALA A 410 -30.87 -18.93 8.13
CA ALA A 410 -29.45 -19.10 8.42
C ALA A 410 -29.11 -20.60 8.49
N ILE A 411 -28.39 -21.11 7.49
CA ILE A 411 -27.77 -22.45 7.55
C ILE A 411 -26.96 -22.55 8.85
N SER A 412 -27.21 -23.58 9.66
CA SER A 412 -26.52 -23.77 10.94
C SER A 412 -25.03 -24.03 10.74
N LEU A 413 -24.19 -23.65 11.70
CA LEU A 413 -22.75 -23.89 11.62
C LEU A 413 -22.46 -25.40 11.53
N SER A 414 -23.24 -26.21 12.23
CA SER A 414 -23.17 -27.67 12.15
C SER A 414 -23.39 -28.21 10.74
N ASN A 415 -24.33 -27.63 9.98
CA ASN A 415 -24.59 -28.02 8.58
C ASN A 415 -23.45 -27.61 7.65
N VAL A 416 -22.88 -26.42 7.81
CA VAL A 416 -21.70 -25.99 7.03
C VAL A 416 -20.49 -26.91 7.28
N ILE A 417 -20.29 -27.35 8.52
CA ILE A 417 -19.23 -28.31 8.84
C ILE A 417 -19.56 -29.68 8.24
N ALA A 418 -20.82 -30.12 8.25
CA ALA A 418 -21.23 -31.37 7.63
C ALA A 418 -20.99 -31.36 6.11
N GLU A 419 -21.31 -30.26 5.42
CA GLU A 419 -21.03 -30.08 3.99
C GLU A 419 -19.53 -30.17 3.69
N ARG A 420 -18.68 -29.49 4.48
CA ARG A 420 -17.21 -29.56 4.32
C ARG A 420 -16.63 -30.94 4.62
N ARG A 421 -17.24 -31.69 5.55
CA ARG A 421 -16.85 -33.09 5.84
C ARG A 421 -17.22 -34.03 4.70
N GLY A 422 -18.22 -33.66 3.90
CA GLY A 422 -18.79 -34.51 2.86
C GLY A 422 -19.42 -35.78 3.44
N HIS A 423 -19.84 -36.67 2.54
CA HIS A 423 -20.50 -37.93 2.91
C HIS A 423 -19.53 -39.06 3.30
N LEU A 424 -18.22 -38.86 3.12
CA LEU A 424 -17.19 -39.88 3.40
C LEU A 424 -16.81 -40.00 4.88
N LEU A 425 -17.17 -39.01 5.69
CA LEU A 425 -16.95 -39.00 7.13
C LEU A 425 -18.27 -39.19 7.86
N ALA A 426 -18.23 -39.84 9.02
CA ALA A 426 -19.41 -40.01 9.85
C ALA A 426 -20.07 -38.64 10.17
N PRO A 427 -21.42 -38.59 10.20
CA PRO A 427 -22.14 -37.37 10.53
C PRO A 427 -21.79 -36.91 11.95
N ILE A 428 -21.82 -35.59 12.15
CA ILE A 428 -21.54 -34.99 13.45
C ILE A 428 -22.62 -35.44 14.45
N PRO A 429 -22.26 -36.00 15.62
CA PRO A 429 -23.23 -36.36 16.64
C PRO A 429 -24.15 -35.19 17.01
N ARG A 430 -25.45 -35.44 17.21
CA ARG A 430 -26.45 -34.39 17.46
C ARG A 430 -26.13 -33.52 18.70
N ASN A 431 -25.46 -34.08 19.70
CA ASN A 431 -25.01 -33.32 20.87
C ASN A 431 -23.90 -32.32 20.49
N THR A 432 -22.94 -32.74 19.67
CA THR A 432 -21.88 -31.87 19.18
C THR A 432 -22.39 -30.84 18.17
N SER A 433 -23.38 -31.18 17.34
CA SER A 433 -24.00 -30.20 16.44
C SER A 433 -24.73 -29.11 17.24
N ALA A 434 -25.53 -29.50 18.25
CA ALA A 434 -26.19 -28.54 19.14
C ALA A 434 -25.20 -27.64 19.89
N ALA A 435 -24.08 -28.20 20.36
CA ALA A 435 -23.02 -27.42 20.99
C ALA A 435 -22.33 -26.44 20.03
N LEU A 436 -22.11 -26.84 18.77
CA LEU A 436 -21.54 -25.99 17.72
C LEU A 436 -22.49 -24.83 17.38
N ASP A 437 -23.80 -25.10 17.28
CA ASP A 437 -24.79 -24.08 16.96
C ASP A 437 -25.03 -23.13 18.15
N ALA A 438 -24.93 -23.62 19.38
CA ALA A 438 -24.90 -22.78 20.58
C ALA A 438 -23.68 -21.84 20.55
N ARG A 439 -22.49 -22.35 20.19
CA ARG A 439 -21.29 -21.52 20.02
C ARG A 439 -21.42 -20.50 18.90
N ALA A 440 -22.02 -20.86 17.77
CA ALA A 440 -22.28 -19.92 16.68
C ALA A 440 -23.17 -18.77 17.16
N SER A 441 -24.19 -19.08 17.97
CA SER A 441 -25.09 -18.08 18.56
C SER A 441 -24.37 -17.17 19.57
N ASP A 442 -23.48 -17.73 20.40
CA ASP A 442 -22.66 -16.96 21.34
C ASP A 442 -21.73 -15.98 20.60
N VAL A 443 -21.04 -16.45 19.56
CA VAL A 443 -20.14 -15.61 18.74
C VAL A 443 -20.92 -14.49 18.05
N ARG A 444 -22.08 -14.80 17.47
CA ARG A 444 -22.98 -13.79 16.87
C ARG A 444 -23.35 -12.70 17.88
N ARG A 445 -23.68 -13.08 19.12
CA ARG A 445 -24.00 -12.13 20.19
C ARG A 445 -22.79 -11.26 20.56
N GLN A 446 -21.59 -11.84 20.61
CA GLN A 446 -20.35 -11.10 20.86
C GLN A 446 -20.07 -10.07 19.76
N LEU A 447 -20.19 -10.48 18.49
CA LEU A 447 -20.01 -9.60 17.33
C LEU A 447 -20.98 -8.41 17.37
N GLN A 448 -22.27 -8.67 17.60
CA GLN A 448 -23.28 -7.61 17.72
C GLN A 448 -23.02 -6.66 18.88
N ARG A 449 -22.55 -7.18 20.03
CA ARG A 449 -22.23 -6.38 21.21
C ARG A 449 -21.05 -5.44 20.97
N HIS A 450 -19.96 -5.94 20.40
CA HIS A 450 -18.72 -5.18 20.28
C HIS A 450 -18.61 -4.31 19.03
N HIS A 451 -19.50 -4.44 18.05
CA HIS A 451 -19.44 -3.71 16.78
C HIS A 451 -19.17 -2.19 16.92
N ARG A 452 -19.95 -1.50 17.77
CA ARG A 452 -19.80 -0.05 17.98
C ARG A 452 -18.58 0.28 18.82
N GLU A 453 -18.31 -0.53 19.85
CA GLU A 453 -17.18 -0.35 20.76
C GLU A 453 -15.84 -0.51 20.02
N ASP A 454 -15.73 -1.52 19.15
CA ASP A 454 -14.54 -1.79 18.34
C ASP A 454 -14.30 -0.67 17.32
N THR A 455 -15.36 -0.22 16.63
CA THR A 455 -15.24 0.87 15.64
C THR A 455 -14.77 2.17 16.30
N MET A 456 -15.41 2.57 17.39
CA MET A 456 -15.05 3.79 18.12
C MET A 456 -13.71 3.66 18.84
N GLY A 457 -13.43 2.49 19.43
CA GLY A 457 -12.19 2.16 20.10
C GLY A 457 -11.01 2.22 19.14
N PHE A 458 -11.16 1.66 17.93
CA PHE A 458 -10.14 1.68 16.90
C PHE A 458 -9.87 3.10 16.38
N GLN A 459 -10.91 3.90 16.12
CA GLN A 459 -10.72 5.30 15.73
C GLN A 459 -10.04 6.13 16.81
N ARG A 460 -10.35 5.89 18.10
CA ARG A 460 -9.65 6.53 19.22
C ARG A 460 -8.20 6.10 19.29
N LEU A 461 -7.92 4.81 19.17
CA LEU A 461 -6.58 4.22 19.15
C LEU A 461 -5.71 4.86 18.05
N LEU A 462 -6.27 5.01 16.85
CA LEU A 462 -5.60 5.66 15.73
C LEU A 462 -5.30 7.13 16.00
N LYS A 463 -6.17 7.86 16.71
CA LYS A 463 -5.94 9.26 17.07
C LYS A 463 -4.88 9.40 18.17
N THR A 464 -4.91 8.55 19.20
CA THR A 464 -3.97 8.62 20.33
C THR A 464 -2.55 8.25 19.94
N HIS A 465 -2.35 7.21 19.12
CA HIS A 465 -1.02 6.83 18.64
C HIS A 465 -0.46 7.72 17.54
N GLY A 466 -1.30 8.56 16.91
CA GLY A 466 -0.85 9.57 15.96
C GLY A 466 -0.28 10.84 16.60
N ALA A 467 -0.47 11.03 17.92
CA ALA A 467 -0.14 12.28 18.62
C ALA A 467 1.10 12.21 19.51
N THR A 468 1.60 11.02 19.82
CA THR A 468 2.79 10.82 20.66
C THR A 468 4.01 10.52 19.80
N ASP A 469 5.06 11.34 19.88
CA ASP A 469 6.37 11.09 19.27
C ASP A 469 7.04 9.79 19.77
N ASP A 470 6.51 9.19 20.84
CA ASP A 470 6.86 7.85 21.32
C ASP A 470 6.28 6.75 20.41
N LEU A 471 6.85 6.62 19.22
CA LEU A 471 6.65 5.49 18.30
C LEU A 471 7.34 4.20 18.81
N GLN A 472 7.13 3.84 20.08
CA GLN A 472 7.39 2.46 20.53
C GLN A 472 6.29 1.55 19.94
N ALA A 473 6.55 0.97 18.76
CA ALA A 473 5.74 -0.08 18.13
C ALA A 473 4.23 0.22 17.97
N GLY A 474 3.85 1.51 17.79
CA GLY A 474 2.48 1.95 17.57
C GLY A 474 2.02 1.88 16.11
N TYR A 475 0.70 1.92 15.89
CA TYR A 475 0.06 1.90 14.56
C TYR A 475 0.59 3.04 13.67
N GLY A 476 1.34 2.70 12.62
CA GLY A 476 1.83 3.62 11.59
C GLY A 476 1.45 3.15 10.19
N ALA A 477 0.67 3.95 9.48
CA ALA A 477 0.26 3.70 8.10
C ALA A 477 0.45 4.96 7.24
N TYR A 478 0.47 4.79 5.92
CA TYR A 478 0.51 5.90 4.99
C TYR A 478 -0.81 6.70 4.97
N SER A 479 -1.95 6.01 5.02
CA SER A 479 -3.27 6.61 4.76
C SER A 479 -4.41 6.03 5.60
N ASP A 480 -4.27 6.02 6.93
CA ASP A 480 -5.37 5.68 7.87
C ASP A 480 -6.12 6.95 8.31
N LEU A 481 -6.74 7.61 7.35
CA LEU A 481 -7.45 8.87 7.57
C LEU A 481 -8.83 8.61 8.19
N ALA A 482 -9.29 9.53 9.04
CA ALA A 482 -10.64 9.45 9.61
C ALA A 482 -11.75 9.75 8.57
N TYR A 483 -11.36 10.19 7.38
CA TYR A 483 -12.22 10.59 6.28
C TYR A 483 -11.88 9.81 5.02
N LEU A 484 -12.83 9.72 4.10
CA LEU A 484 -12.62 9.09 2.81
C LEU A 484 -11.94 10.09 1.87
N ASN A 485 -10.84 9.68 1.24
CA ASN A 485 -10.27 10.41 0.12
C ASN A 485 -10.32 9.52 -1.14
N PRO A 486 -11.15 9.85 -2.15
CA PRO A 486 -11.28 9.04 -3.37
C PRO A 486 -10.01 9.06 -4.23
N ARG A 487 -9.09 10.00 -3.97
CA ARG A 487 -7.80 10.13 -4.66
C ARG A 487 -6.63 9.54 -3.87
N THR A 488 -6.91 8.83 -2.77
CA THR A 488 -5.86 8.18 -1.97
C THR A 488 -4.93 7.37 -2.86
N VAL A 489 -3.64 7.64 -2.73
CA VAL A 489 -2.62 7.02 -3.56
C VAL A 489 -2.40 5.59 -3.09
N ARG A 490 -2.20 4.69 -4.07
CA ARG A 490 -1.84 3.30 -3.84
C ARG A 490 -0.64 3.18 -2.90
N ALA A 491 -0.77 2.36 -1.85
CA ALA A 491 0.25 2.21 -0.81
C ALA A 491 1.61 1.77 -1.38
N GLU A 492 1.61 1.01 -2.48
CA GLU A 492 2.81 0.52 -3.15
C GLU A 492 3.68 1.65 -3.73
N VAL A 493 3.07 2.78 -4.10
CA VAL A 493 3.80 3.96 -4.60
C VAL A 493 4.63 4.57 -3.47
N ARG A 494 4.02 4.75 -2.29
CA ARG A 494 4.71 5.27 -1.10
C ARG A 494 5.75 4.28 -0.56
N ASP A 495 5.44 2.98 -0.55
CA ASP A 495 6.39 1.93 -0.16
C ASP A 495 7.64 1.89 -1.06
N ARG A 496 7.47 2.05 -2.38
CA ARG A 496 8.60 2.10 -3.31
C ARG A 496 9.52 3.29 -3.01
N LEU A 497 8.95 4.46 -2.72
CA LEU A 497 9.71 5.65 -2.32
C LEU A 497 10.41 5.44 -0.97
N HIS A 498 9.70 4.87 0.00
CA HIS A 498 10.27 4.53 1.31
C HIS A 498 11.47 3.57 1.20
N ARG A 499 11.36 2.50 0.40
CA ARG A 499 12.48 1.57 0.17
C ARG A 499 13.68 2.24 -0.50
N ARG A 500 13.46 3.15 -1.45
CA ARG A 500 14.54 3.94 -2.07
C ARG A 500 15.24 4.82 -1.04
N ALA A 501 14.49 5.53 -0.21
CA ALA A 501 15.05 6.34 0.88
C ALA A 501 15.84 5.48 1.88
N MET A 502 15.33 4.31 2.27
CA MET A 502 16.05 3.41 3.18
C MET A 502 17.38 2.91 2.60
N ASN A 503 17.43 2.62 1.29
CA ASN A 503 18.69 2.27 0.62
C ASN A 503 19.65 3.47 0.57
N ALA A 504 19.14 4.67 0.31
CA ALA A 504 19.95 5.89 0.31
C ALA A 504 20.51 6.20 1.71
N LEU A 505 19.72 6.05 2.78
CA LEU A 505 20.19 6.18 4.17
C LEU A 505 21.33 5.21 4.46
N ARG A 506 21.21 3.93 4.09
CA ARG A 506 22.30 2.96 4.24
C ARG A 506 23.58 3.38 3.51
N HIS A 507 23.47 3.90 2.29
CA HIS A 507 24.63 4.40 1.55
C HIS A 507 25.24 5.65 2.16
N TYR A 508 24.42 6.49 2.82
CA TYR A 508 24.89 7.64 3.57
C TYR A 508 25.69 7.20 4.81
N ASP A 509 25.18 6.22 5.57
CA ASP A 509 25.85 5.66 6.74
C ASP A 509 27.15 4.94 6.35
N GLU A 510 27.13 4.11 5.30
CA GLU A 510 28.34 3.43 4.77
C GLU A 510 29.42 4.40 4.26
N ALA A 511 29.07 5.67 3.98
CA ALA A 511 30.06 6.68 3.60
C ALA A 511 30.90 7.15 4.79
N GLU A 512 30.39 7.03 6.01
CA GLU A 512 31.04 7.49 7.24
C GLU A 512 32.38 6.79 7.47
N GLU A 513 32.43 5.46 7.31
CA GLU A 513 33.63 4.63 7.43
C GLU A 513 34.75 5.02 6.43
N ASN A 514 34.35 5.63 5.30
CA ASN A 514 35.25 6.04 4.23
C ASN A 514 35.77 7.47 4.44
N ILE A 515 34.99 8.35 5.06
CA ILE A 515 35.36 9.75 5.34
C ILE A 515 36.19 9.84 6.62
N PHE A 516 35.81 9.07 7.64
CA PHE A 516 36.44 9.08 8.95
C PHE A 516 37.27 7.81 9.19
N ARG A 517 38.09 7.83 10.25
CA ARG A 517 38.93 6.71 10.66
C ARG A 517 39.15 6.72 12.16
N GLU A 518 39.42 5.54 12.71
CA GLU A 518 39.90 5.39 14.08
C GLU A 518 41.31 6.00 14.26
N GLY A 519 41.70 6.16 15.52
CA GLY A 519 43.06 6.59 15.89
C GLY A 519 44.12 5.63 15.34
N VAL A 520 45.32 6.15 15.04
CA VAL A 520 46.41 5.30 14.55
C VAL A 520 46.79 4.25 15.59
N GLU A 521 46.89 4.66 16.85
CA GLU A 521 47.24 3.76 17.96
C GLU A 521 46.18 2.68 18.16
N GLU A 522 44.89 3.02 18.06
CA GLU A 522 43.78 2.06 18.15
C GLU A 522 43.87 1.02 17.03
N ALA A 523 44.15 1.45 15.81
CA ALA A 523 44.34 0.54 14.68
C ALA A 523 45.56 -0.38 14.85
N VAL A 524 46.66 0.12 15.43
CA VAL A 524 47.85 -0.70 15.75
C VAL A 524 47.53 -1.72 16.85
N VAL A 525 46.80 -1.31 17.88
CA VAL A 525 46.33 -2.22 18.93
C VAL A 525 45.39 -3.28 18.36
N ALA A 526 44.43 -2.91 17.49
CA ALA A 526 43.55 -3.85 16.83
C ALA A 526 44.30 -4.83 15.92
N ALA A 527 45.33 -4.37 15.21
CA ALA A 527 46.18 -5.21 14.36
C ALA A 527 47.09 -6.16 15.16
N SER A 528 47.31 -5.92 16.46
CA SER A 528 48.09 -6.83 17.31
C SER A 528 47.38 -8.17 17.50
N SER A 529 46.04 -8.19 17.49
CA SER A 529 45.22 -9.40 17.46
C SER A 529 44.91 -9.81 16.02
N ARG A 530 45.71 -10.70 15.46
CA ARG A 530 45.48 -11.18 14.09
C ARG A 530 44.27 -12.13 14.05
N PRO A 531 43.33 -11.94 13.11
CA PRO A 531 42.24 -12.88 12.95
C PRO A 531 42.81 -14.23 12.48
N THR A 532 42.55 -15.28 13.26
CA THR A 532 42.87 -16.66 12.91
C THR A 532 41.62 -17.38 12.42
N GLU A 533 41.78 -18.21 11.38
CA GLU A 533 40.68 -18.91 10.70
C GLU A 533 39.78 -19.70 11.65
N GLN A 534 40.37 -20.36 12.65
CA GLN A 534 39.64 -21.25 13.55
C GLN A 534 38.77 -20.52 14.60
N TYR A 535 39.13 -19.29 14.99
CA TYR A 535 38.55 -18.65 16.19
C TYR A 535 37.94 -17.28 15.95
N HIS A 536 38.51 -16.48 15.04
CA HIS A 536 38.11 -15.08 14.84
C HIS A 536 37.27 -14.88 13.58
N MET A 537 37.32 -15.83 12.65
CA MET A 537 36.51 -15.80 11.45
C MET A 537 35.14 -16.42 11.71
N LEU A 538 34.11 -15.83 11.12
CA LEU A 538 32.78 -16.47 11.10
C LEU A 538 32.88 -17.82 10.36
N PRO A 539 32.15 -18.85 10.82
CA PRO A 539 32.16 -20.15 10.17
C PRO A 539 31.65 -20.04 8.73
N SER A 540 32.17 -20.87 7.82
CA SER A 540 31.80 -20.85 6.39
C SER A 540 30.31 -21.16 6.12
N HIS A 541 29.61 -21.74 7.08
CA HIS A 541 28.22 -22.18 6.98
C HIS A 541 27.23 -21.23 7.66
N ILE A 542 27.40 -19.92 7.45
CA ILE A 542 26.45 -18.89 7.94
C ILE A 542 25.05 -19.24 7.43
N PRO A 543 24.00 -19.09 8.26
CA PRO A 543 22.63 -19.40 7.88
C PRO A 543 22.15 -18.46 6.77
N THR A 544 22.32 -18.87 5.53
CA THR A 544 21.84 -18.17 4.33
C THR A 544 20.82 -19.03 3.61
N LEU A 545 19.83 -18.41 2.97
CA LEU A 545 18.80 -19.16 2.25
C LEU A 545 19.39 -20.10 1.17
N PRO A 546 20.38 -19.70 0.36
CA PRO A 546 21.01 -20.59 -0.61
C PRO A 546 21.71 -21.80 0.02
N HIS A 547 22.30 -21.65 1.21
CA HIS A 547 22.89 -22.76 1.97
C HIS A 547 21.85 -23.82 2.34
N PHE A 548 20.68 -23.41 2.84
CA PHE A 548 19.60 -24.38 3.13
C PHE A 548 18.98 -24.98 1.87
N VAL A 549 18.84 -24.20 0.79
CA VAL A 549 18.39 -24.74 -0.51
C VAL A 549 19.36 -25.79 -1.02
N SER A 550 20.67 -25.57 -0.91
CA SER A 550 21.68 -26.55 -1.33
C SER A 550 21.65 -27.80 -0.46
N ILE A 551 21.51 -27.69 0.87
CA ILE A 551 21.35 -28.83 1.78
C ILE A 551 20.15 -29.70 1.39
N VAL A 552 19.00 -29.09 1.11
CA VAL A 552 17.78 -29.83 0.72
C VAL A 552 17.94 -30.46 -0.66
N LYS A 553 18.49 -29.73 -1.64
CA LYS A 553 18.72 -30.25 -3.01
C LYS A 553 19.83 -31.29 -3.10
N LYS A 554 20.78 -31.29 -2.16
CA LYS A 554 21.84 -32.30 -2.06
C LYS A 554 21.28 -33.67 -1.71
N ASP A 555 20.06 -33.73 -1.18
CA ASP A 555 19.40 -35.00 -0.95
C ASP A 555 19.28 -35.82 -2.25
N PRO A 556 19.71 -37.09 -2.27
CA PRO A 556 19.73 -37.90 -3.48
C PRO A 556 18.36 -38.03 -4.13
N HIS A 557 17.28 -38.15 -3.34
CA HIS A 557 15.93 -38.33 -3.86
C HIS A 557 15.37 -37.04 -4.47
N VAL A 558 15.62 -35.91 -3.82
CA VAL A 558 15.24 -34.58 -4.34
C VAL A 558 16.03 -34.25 -5.61
N SER A 559 17.35 -34.51 -5.61
CA SER A 559 18.21 -34.31 -6.78
C SER A 559 17.77 -35.18 -7.97
N PHE A 560 17.46 -36.45 -7.71
CA PHE A 560 16.98 -37.37 -8.74
C PHE A 560 15.64 -36.89 -9.32
N LEU A 561 14.67 -36.54 -8.47
CA LEU A 561 13.38 -36.01 -8.92
C LEU A 561 13.55 -34.75 -9.77
N GLN A 562 14.40 -33.82 -9.33
CA GLN A 562 14.62 -32.55 -10.01
C GLN A 562 15.28 -32.73 -11.38
N ASN A 563 16.35 -33.53 -11.46
CA ASN A 563 17.21 -33.60 -12.64
C ASN A 563 16.81 -34.70 -13.62
N VAL A 564 16.10 -35.73 -13.17
CA VAL A 564 15.77 -36.90 -14.00
C VAL A 564 14.27 -36.95 -14.32
N LEU A 565 13.41 -36.76 -13.32
CA LEU A 565 11.96 -36.91 -13.51
C LEU A 565 11.26 -35.60 -13.92
N CYS A 566 11.76 -34.45 -13.45
CA CYS A 566 11.20 -33.14 -13.73
C CYS A 566 11.97 -32.34 -14.79
N SER A 567 12.97 -32.92 -15.46
CA SER A 567 13.82 -32.23 -16.44
C SER A 567 13.22 -32.13 -17.85
N SER A 568 12.07 -32.77 -18.08
CA SER A 568 11.36 -32.72 -19.37
C SER A 568 10.59 -31.40 -19.56
N THR A 569 10.49 -30.94 -20.81
CA THR A 569 9.71 -29.75 -21.20
C THR A 569 8.20 -30.02 -21.29
N ALA A 570 7.76 -31.26 -21.06
CA ALA A 570 6.33 -31.60 -21.02
C ALA A 570 5.63 -30.82 -19.89
N THR A 571 4.42 -30.32 -20.16
CA THR A 571 3.65 -29.47 -19.23
C THR A 571 3.51 -30.10 -17.84
N ALA A 572 3.16 -31.38 -17.76
CA ALA A 572 3.05 -32.11 -16.50
C ALA A 572 4.40 -32.26 -15.75
N ALA A 573 5.54 -32.32 -16.46
CA ALA A 573 6.87 -32.35 -15.84
C ALA A 573 7.29 -30.96 -15.34
N VAL A 574 6.95 -29.91 -16.08
CA VAL A 574 7.18 -28.51 -15.68
C VAL A 574 6.38 -28.16 -14.42
N GLU A 575 5.10 -28.53 -14.35
CA GLU A 575 4.26 -28.32 -13.17
C GLU A 575 4.79 -29.07 -11.94
N ARG A 576 5.21 -30.33 -12.12
CA ARG A 576 5.85 -31.13 -11.05
C ARG A 576 7.16 -30.51 -10.59
N GLY A 577 8.01 -30.06 -11.52
CA GLY A 577 9.26 -29.36 -11.23
C GLY A 577 9.04 -28.06 -10.46
N ALA A 578 8.08 -27.25 -10.89
CA ALA A 578 7.69 -26.02 -10.20
C ALA A 578 7.18 -26.29 -8.79
N LYS A 579 6.38 -27.36 -8.61
CA LYS A 579 5.89 -27.76 -7.29
C LYS A 579 7.01 -28.23 -6.38
N LEU A 580 7.93 -29.05 -6.88
CA LEU A 580 9.11 -29.50 -6.15
C LEU A 580 9.97 -28.31 -5.72
N HIS A 581 10.24 -27.35 -6.62
CA HIS A 581 11.00 -26.14 -6.30
C HIS A 581 10.31 -25.30 -5.23
N GLN A 582 8.99 -25.14 -5.31
CA GLN A 582 8.21 -24.45 -4.29
C GLN A 582 8.37 -25.10 -2.90
N LEU A 583 8.26 -26.43 -2.83
CA LEU A 583 8.36 -27.18 -1.57
C LEU A 583 9.78 -27.13 -0.98
N VAL A 584 10.81 -27.28 -1.83
CA VAL A 584 12.21 -27.10 -1.43
C VAL A 584 12.45 -25.70 -0.86
N TYR A 585 11.93 -24.65 -1.53
CA TYR A 585 12.04 -23.28 -1.06
C TYR A 585 11.31 -23.06 0.28
N GLN A 586 10.12 -23.62 0.45
CA GLN A 586 9.36 -23.51 1.70
C GLN A 586 10.11 -24.14 2.88
N LEU A 587 10.67 -25.35 2.70
CA LEU A 587 11.47 -26.00 3.73
C LEU A 587 12.76 -25.22 4.01
N ALA A 588 13.50 -24.81 2.98
CA ALA A 588 14.74 -24.04 3.14
C ALA A 588 14.50 -22.71 3.87
N ARG A 589 13.41 -22.00 3.55
CA ARG A 589 13.02 -20.76 4.25
C ARG A 589 12.64 -21.02 5.72
N ALA A 590 11.95 -22.11 6.01
CA ALA A 590 11.62 -22.48 7.37
C ALA A 590 12.87 -22.82 8.19
N LEU A 591 13.82 -23.56 7.62
CA LEU A 591 15.11 -23.88 8.25
C LEU A 591 15.94 -22.61 8.48
N HIS A 592 16.02 -21.72 7.48
CA HIS A 592 16.72 -20.44 7.59
C HIS A 592 16.16 -19.57 8.73
N ASN A 593 14.84 -19.40 8.81
CA ASN A 593 14.22 -18.63 9.89
C ASN A 593 14.40 -19.29 11.27
N THR A 594 14.46 -20.62 11.32
CA THR A 594 14.77 -21.34 12.56
C THR A 594 16.22 -21.11 12.98
N ALA A 595 17.15 -21.03 12.03
CA ALA A 595 18.57 -20.79 12.29
C ALA A 595 18.86 -19.36 12.76
N LEU A 596 18.22 -18.35 12.15
CA LEU A 596 18.33 -16.95 12.59
C LEU A 596 17.83 -16.78 14.04
N GLU A 597 16.69 -17.40 14.37
CA GLU A 597 16.06 -17.30 15.69
C GLU A 597 16.42 -18.44 16.64
N TYR A 598 17.50 -19.19 16.36
CA TYR A 598 17.82 -20.41 17.10
C TYR A 598 18.12 -20.17 18.59
N HIS A 599 18.66 -18.99 18.90
CA HIS A 599 19.03 -18.58 20.24
C HIS A 599 17.81 -18.24 21.12
N VAL A 600 16.66 -17.87 20.53
CA VAL A 600 15.42 -17.56 21.26
C VAL A 600 14.50 -18.77 21.29
N GLU A 601 14.38 -19.42 22.45
CA GLU A 601 13.63 -20.67 22.60
C GLU A 601 12.19 -20.60 22.08
N ARG A 602 11.44 -19.55 22.43
CA ARG A 602 10.05 -19.38 22.00
C ARG A 602 9.93 -19.32 20.47
N ASN A 603 10.74 -18.48 19.83
CA ASN A 603 10.72 -18.32 18.37
C ASN A 603 11.22 -19.58 17.67
N ARG A 604 12.28 -20.21 18.20
CA ARG A 604 12.80 -21.50 17.70
C ARG A 604 11.72 -22.58 17.67
N ARG A 605 10.94 -22.75 18.75
CA ARG A 605 9.86 -23.75 18.82
C ARG A 605 8.73 -23.47 17.82
N ILE A 606 8.37 -22.20 17.63
CA ILE A 606 7.37 -21.78 16.61
C ILE A 606 7.89 -22.05 15.20
N HIS A 607 9.12 -21.65 14.90
CA HIS A 607 9.74 -21.88 13.60
C HIS A 607 9.97 -23.37 13.31
N ARG A 608 10.24 -24.18 14.34
CA ARG A 608 10.29 -25.63 14.21
C ARG A 608 8.96 -26.23 13.75
N GLN A 609 7.81 -25.71 14.18
CA GLN A 609 6.52 -26.17 13.64
C GLN A 609 6.37 -25.86 12.15
N LYS A 610 6.87 -24.70 11.69
CA LYS A 610 6.92 -24.37 10.26
C LYS A 610 7.82 -25.35 9.49
N VAL A 611 8.95 -25.75 10.07
CA VAL A 611 9.84 -26.78 9.52
C VAL A 611 9.13 -28.12 9.42
N ASN A 612 8.44 -28.58 10.48
CA ASN A 612 7.70 -29.84 10.48
C ASN A 612 6.66 -29.88 9.36
N VAL A 613 5.85 -28.81 9.19
CA VAL A 613 4.85 -28.72 8.12
C VAL A 613 5.50 -28.73 6.74
N ALA A 614 6.54 -27.91 6.53
CA ALA A 614 7.20 -27.83 5.23
C ALA A 614 7.92 -29.14 4.86
N ALA A 615 8.53 -29.81 5.84
CA ALA A 615 9.18 -31.10 5.66
C ALA A 615 8.18 -32.19 5.32
N ALA A 616 7.07 -32.29 6.06
CA ALA A 616 6.01 -33.27 5.79
C ALA A 616 5.40 -33.11 4.38
N LEU A 617 5.20 -31.87 3.91
CA LEU A 617 4.72 -31.61 2.55
C LEU A 617 5.72 -32.05 1.48
N LEU A 618 7.01 -31.78 1.68
CA LEU A 618 8.07 -32.22 0.77
C LEU A 618 8.21 -33.74 0.77
N ASP A 619 8.23 -34.37 1.95
CA ASP A 619 8.33 -35.82 2.12
C ASP A 619 7.17 -36.54 1.43
N THR A 620 5.93 -36.07 1.64
CA THR A 620 4.74 -36.64 0.99
C THR A 620 4.80 -36.52 -0.53
N PHE A 621 5.30 -35.39 -1.04
CA PHE A 621 5.47 -35.19 -2.47
C PHE A 621 6.54 -36.13 -3.06
N VAL A 622 7.71 -36.20 -2.43
CA VAL A 622 8.81 -37.08 -2.86
C VAL A 622 8.37 -38.54 -2.85
N GLU A 623 7.71 -38.99 -1.78
CA GLU A 623 7.19 -40.36 -1.66
C GLU A 623 6.15 -40.66 -2.75
N LYS A 624 5.20 -39.75 -2.99
CA LYS A 624 4.16 -39.93 -4.00
C LYS A 624 4.75 -40.02 -5.41
N GLU A 625 5.61 -39.08 -5.79
CA GLU A 625 6.20 -39.03 -7.14
C GLU A 625 7.12 -40.23 -7.39
N LEU A 626 7.94 -40.61 -6.40
CA LEU A 626 8.80 -41.79 -6.52
C LEU A 626 7.97 -43.07 -6.63
N THR A 627 6.92 -43.21 -5.81
CA THR A 627 6.03 -44.37 -5.85
C THR A 627 5.27 -44.45 -7.18
N GLN A 628 4.77 -43.31 -7.67
CA GLN A 628 4.08 -43.24 -8.96
C GLN A 628 5.01 -43.61 -10.11
N PHE A 629 6.25 -43.12 -10.09
CA PHE A 629 7.28 -43.46 -11.08
C PHE A 629 7.64 -44.95 -11.07
N LEU A 630 7.84 -45.55 -9.88
CA LEU A 630 8.16 -46.96 -9.79
C LEU A 630 6.98 -47.86 -10.17
N LYS A 631 5.74 -47.45 -9.85
CA LYS A 631 4.53 -48.17 -10.28
C LYS A 631 4.33 -48.13 -11.79
N SER A 632 4.52 -46.96 -12.42
CA SER A 632 4.42 -46.86 -13.89
C SER A 632 5.50 -47.68 -14.59
N ALA A 633 6.71 -47.74 -14.02
CA ALA A 633 7.78 -48.62 -14.51
C ALA A 633 7.45 -50.11 -14.34
N ALA A 634 6.89 -50.52 -13.19
CA ALA A 634 6.53 -51.93 -12.94
C ALA A 634 5.38 -52.41 -13.84
N LEU A 635 4.38 -51.57 -14.10
CA LEU A 635 3.28 -51.89 -15.04
C LEU A 635 3.81 -52.11 -16.46
N ARG A 636 4.91 -51.45 -16.84
CA ARG A 636 5.58 -51.63 -18.13
C ARG A 636 6.31 -52.98 -18.25
N GLU A 637 7.02 -53.42 -17.20
CA GLU A 637 7.67 -54.75 -17.18
C GLU A 637 6.64 -55.87 -17.42
N VAL A 638 5.38 -55.70 -16.95
CA VAL A 638 4.29 -56.66 -17.16
C VAL A 638 3.67 -56.55 -18.57
N GLN A 639 3.57 -55.35 -19.15
CA GLN A 639 2.99 -55.13 -20.49
C GLN A 639 3.97 -55.40 -21.65
N GLN A 640 5.28 -55.22 -21.45
CA GLN A 640 6.30 -55.54 -22.47
C GLN A 640 6.39 -57.04 -22.80
N VAL A 641 5.83 -57.91 -21.96
CA VAL A 641 5.70 -59.34 -22.28
C VAL A 641 4.66 -59.61 -23.38
N GLN A 642 3.80 -58.64 -23.75
CA GLN A 642 2.70 -58.87 -24.68
C GLN A 642 2.70 -58.07 -25.99
N VAL A 643 3.51 -57.01 -26.16
CA VAL A 643 3.54 -56.25 -27.43
C VAL A 643 4.94 -55.72 -27.75
N GLU A 644 5.74 -56.49 -28.47
CA GLU A 644 6.84 -55.96 -29.28
C GLU A 644 6.22 -55.29 -30.51
N GLY A 645 6.23 -53.95 -30.61
CA GLY A 645 5.96 -53.33 -31.92
C GLY A 645 5.44 -51.90 -32.03
N GLN A 646 5.21 -51.11 -30.99
CA GLN A 646 4.78 -49.71 -31.18
C GLN A 646 5.62 -48.70 -30.39
N VAL A 647 6.50 -48.03 -31.13
CA VAL A 647 7.31 -46.88 -30.76
C VAL A 647 6.43 -45.63 -30.84
N GLY A 648 6.19 -44.95 -29.72
CA GLY A 648 5.33 -43.78 -29.75
C GLY A 648 5.07 -43.03 -28.46
N GLU A 649 5.97 -43.04 -27.47
CA GLU A 649 6.04 -42.02 -26.41
C GLU A 649 7.43 -42.14 -25.76
N ARG A 650 8.09 -41.05 -25.38
CA ARG A 650 9.47 -41.11 -24.86
C ARG A 650 9.48 -41.73 -23.46
N PHE A 651 9.63 -43.05 -23.41
CA PHE A 651 9.71 -43.83 -22.17
C PHE A 651 11.09 -43.68 -21.51
N TYR A 652 11.14 -43.52 -20.18
CA TYR A 652 12.40 -43.51 -19.41
C TYR A 652 13.17 -44.83 -19.63
N SER A 653 14.50 -44.77 -19.71
CA SER A 653 15.33 -45.98 -19.90
C SER A 653 15.35 -46.86 -18.64
N ASP A 654 15.53 -48.16 -18.81
CA ASP A 654 15.62 -49.12 -17.69
C ASP A 654 16.76 -48.75 -16.71
N ASP A 655 17.80 -48.08 -17.21
CA ASP A 655 18.87 -47.52 -16.39
C ASP A 655 18.37 -46.48 -15.39
N VAL A 656 17.38 -45.65 -15.75
CA VAL A 656 16.77 -44.64 -14.88
C VAL A 656 15.91 -45.30 -13.79
N VAL A 657 15.19 -46.36 -14.13
CA VAL A 657 14.40 -47.14 -13.15
C VAL A 657 15.33 -47.87 -12.18
N ARG A 658 16.39 -48.49 -12.69
CA ARG A 658 17.44 -49.11 -11.86
C ARG A 658 18.11 -48.07 -10.96
N ALA A 659 18.45 -46.89 -11.48
CA ALA A 659 19.00 -45.80 -10.69
C ALA A 659 18.08 -45.39 -9.53
N ALA A 660 16.77 -45.24 -9.78
CA ALA A 660 15.80 -44.94 -8.74
C ALA A 660 15.74 -46.03 -7.65
N ARG A 661 15.75 -47.31 -8.04
CA ARG A 661 15.77 -48.45 -7.11
C ARG A 661 17.05 -48.48 -6.26
N MET A 662 18.20 -48.10 -6.83
CA MET A 662 19.49 -48.05 -6.12
C MET A 662 19.56 -46.94 -5.05
N LEU A 663 18.76 -45.87 -5.15
CA LEU A 663 18.71 -44.82 -4.13
C LEU A 663 18.06 -45.27 -2.81
N GLY A 664 17.37 -46.41 -2.80
CA GLY A 664 16.72 -46.98 -1.63
C GLY A 664 15.49 -46.19 -1.18
N ALA A 665 15.12 -46.33 0.09
CA ALA A 665 13.99 -45.60 0.66
C ALA A 665 14.34 -44.13 0.95
N PRO A 666 13.42 -43.18 0.67
CA PRO A 666 13.67 -41.77 0.95
C PRO A 666 13.76 -41.52 2.46
N ARG A 667 14.84 -40.84 2.89
CA ARG A 667 14.99 -40.41 4.29
C ARG A 667 14.15 -39.16 4.52
N LYS A 668 13.07 -39.28 5.27
CA LYS A 668 12.17 -38.16 5.62
C LYS A 668 12.91 -36.97 6.21
N PHE A 669 12.66 -35.77 5.68
CA PHE A 669 13.15 -34.51 6.22
C PHE A 669 12.57 -34.19 7.60
N GLU A 670 11.33 -34.62 7.89
CA GLU A 670 10.69 -34.41 9.18
C GLU A 670 11.53 -34.99 10.34
N ASN A 671 12.10 -36.17 10.12
CA ASN A 671 12.90 -36.92 11.08
C ASN A 671 14.38 -36.47 11.13
N ARG A 672 14.78 -35.50 10.31
CA ARG A 672 16.15 -34.98 10.33
C ARG A 672 16.33 -34.03 11.50
N MET A 673 17.32 -34.34 12.31
CA MET A 673 17.71 -33.56 13.48
C MET A 673 18.76 -32.54 13.07
N LEU A 674 18.31 -31.45 12.46
CA LEU A 674 19.17 -30.38 11.95
C LEU A 674 19.32 -29.25 12.99
N GLU A 675 20.56 -28.81 13.21
CA GLU A 675 20.90 -27.65 14.05
C GLU A 675 20.79 -26.32 13.27
N ALA A 676 21.17 -25.22 13.91
CA ALA A 676 21.21 -23.88 13.30
C ALA A 676 22.07 -23.82 12.02
N SER A 677 23.14 -24.61 11.96
CA SER A 677 24.03 -24.71 10.80
C SER A 677 23.39 -25.43 9.61
N GLY A 678 22.24 -26.11 9.81
CA GLY A 678 21.61 -26.98 8.83
C GLY A 678 22.24 -28.37 8.72
N PHE A 679 23.25 -28.67 9.53
CA PHE A 679 23.83 -30.01 9.66
C PHE A 679 23.17 -30.82 10.76
N THR A 680 23.41 -32.12 10.76
CA THR A 680 22.92 -33.01 11.81
C THR A 680 23.53 -32.66 13.16
N THR A 681 22.73 -32.76 14.22
CA THR A 681 23.17 -32.43 15.58
C THR A 681 24.18 -33.41 16.13
N ASP A 682 25.15 -32.88 16.89
CA ASP A 682 26.07 -33.67 17.72
C ASP A 682 25.44 -34.02 19.09
N ALA A 683 24.33 -33.38 19.45
CA ALA A 683 23.63 -33.62 20.70
C ALA A 683 22.92 -34.97 20.71
N ARG A 684 22.70 -35.50 21.93
CA ARG A 684 21.89 -36.71 22.11
C ARG A 684 20.46 -36.47 21.62
N GLN A 685 19.81 -37.54 21.16
CA GLN A 685 18.48 -37.44 20.57
C GLN A 685 17.44 -36.81 21.49
N ASP A 686 17.47 -37.14 22.78
CA ASP A 686 16.53 -36.63 23.77
C ASP A 686 16.75 -35.14 24.04
N ASP A 687 18.00 -34.68 24.00
CA ASP A 687 18.35 -33.28 24.18
C ASP A 687 17.80 -32.44 23.01
N TYR A 688 18.01 -32.88 21.77
CA TYR A 688 17.46 -32.21 20.60
C TYR A 688 15.92 -32.22 20.58
N LYS A 689 15.28 -33.37 20.89
CA LYS A 689 13.82 -33.45 20.97
C LYS A 689 13.25 -32.48 21.99
N ARG A 690 13.89 -32.33 23.14
CA ARG A 690 13.53 -31.36 24.17
C ARG A 690 13.69 -29.92 23.67
N TRP A 691 14.76 -29.60 22.95
CA TRP A 691 14.98 -28.25 22.41
C TRP A 691 13.99 -27.84 21.31
N MET A 692 13.48 -28.82 20.59
CA MET A 692 12.62 -28.68 19.40
C MET A 692 11.16 -29.04 19.66
N GLU A 693 10.78 -29.24 20.93
CA GLU A 693 9.41 -29.60 21.29
C GLU A 693 8.41 -28.51 20.90
N ALA A 694 7.15 -28.91 20.68
CA ALA A 694 6.10 -27.95 20.34
C ALA A 694 5.85 -26.94 21.49
N PRO A 695 5.45 -25.70 21.19
CA PRO A 695 5.01 -24.75 22.22
C PRO A 695 3.85 -25.34 23.02
N LYS A 696 3.94 -25.28 24.35
CA LYS A 696 2.81 -25.58 25.24
C LYS A 696 1.90 -24.34 25.30
N LYS A 697 0.58 -24.57 25.37
CA LYS A 697 -0.44 -23.52 25.42
C LYS A 697 -0.32 -22.68 26.68
#